data_AF-A0A135VXN1-F1
#
_entry.id   AF-A0A135VXN1-F1
#
_cell.length_a   1.000
_cell.length_b   1.000
_cell.length_c   1.000
_cell.angle_alpha   90.00
_cell.angle_beta   90.00
_cell.angle_gamma   90.00
#
_symmetry.space_group_name_H-M   'P 1'
#
loop_
_entity.id
_entity.type
_entity.pdbx_description
1 polymer ?
#
loop_
_entity_poly.entity_id
_entity_poly.type
_entity_poly.pdbx_seq_one_letter_code
_entity_poly.pdbx_strand_id
1 'polypeptide(L)'
;MPISAGGSAGETQPLGHEVAAHLEAEVVNVTHDDRYLYAACRDLKIRVWSKDDWQIVAELGDTITEPIAVHVDEEQVFATCERRVYVWNKETWGMTGWFELTYPAVTSSLQGNLFYVGAKEGRLVSIKKDTHETSSWQLHKNALRTLWTDDKVIVTGSKKEEPRVWLHRPNSGPTELARLDPRIRPAALVGNSEFIIVGTTSGEIGVWNRVEWHHMHSLQEKSSNDIVSMWANDLFLVAAMNSGLIAIWDLMKATEVGRFVLQVGKIEHIDADHSNLYVASTTGVQVVSIMLGEVPLDLSATGDSQMGISLLRTSPYDVLESVLVFQRKGDARFEEGKHYDAVAAYEDALQTLIDNTHALLEVPEERQKITEELNERLGRALLKAKIQDLNVLSKRIREISELFRPGSRTRIEDDVVDKLWDDTAKAIKESRVLSEAQGGDILSYQLTDVADRLAADLEAAMQRVNTHRETVNQALTLTHGIMNEWRWMERKKTSLPERKAFLEDAMSKIGQRLKEAEPESEVEDILKGALSEHRRVYEQISRIIDAAEVEPREEFVSKEEAEAAIQGLLRVLPKRRDAIAAIEKSEERKLEMEQLKGALDKALETAKNYKLKDQQKLIQEMLDGLSPPKPKKRTRKPTKKRKKSAKSES
;
A
#
# COMPACT_ATOMS: atom_id res chain seq x y z
N MET A 1 -52.53 47.34 -33.44
CA MET A 1 -52.54 46.27 -32.43
C MET A 1 -51.24 45.49 -32.60
N PRO A 2 -50.30 45.50 -31.64
CA PRO A 2 -49.10 44.69 -31.75
C PRO A 2 -49.40 43.28 -31.23
N ILE A 3 -48.98 42.28 -32.00
CA ILE A 3 -49.01 40.87 -31.64
C ILE A 3 -47.88 40.66 -30.64
N SER A 4 -48.26 40.39 -29.40
CA SER A 4 -47.39 40.01 -28.29
C SER A 4 -46.80 38.63 -28.56
N ALA A 5 -45.53 38.57 -28.95
CA ALA A 5 -44.72 37.36 -28.89
C ALA A 5 -44.40 37.06 -27.42
N GLY A 6 -45.24 36.22 -26.81
CA GLY A 6 -44.93 35.61 -25.51
C GLY A 6 -43.92 34.49 -25.74
N GLY A 7 -42.63 34.77 -25.52
CA GLY A 7 -41.64 33.72 -25.32
C GLY A 7 -41.97 32.99 -24.02
N SER A 8 -42.47 31.76 -24.12
CA SER A 8 -42.62 30.88 -22.98
C SER A 8 -41.24 30.54 -22.44
N ALA A 9 -40.98 30.98 -21.21
CA ALA A 9 -39.89 30.46 -20.39
C ALA A 9 -39.94 28.93 -20.37
N GLY A 10 -38.78 28.28 -20.51
CA GLY A 10 -38.65 26.84 -20.67
C GLY A 10 -39.47 26.07 -19.64
N GLU A 11 -40.47 25.33 -20.11
CA GLU A 11 -41.16 24.34 -19.31
C GLU A 11 -40.15 23.24 -18.96
N THR A 12 -39.69 23.22 -17.71
CA THR A 12 -38.96 22.09 -17.15
C THR A 12 -39.88 20.88 -17.18
N GLN A 13 -39.53 19.87 -17.97
CA GLN A 13 -40.29 18.62 -18.02
C GLN A 13 -40.40 18.02 -16.61
N PRO A 14 -41.59 17.56 -16.19
CA PRO A 14 -41.77 17.01 -14.86
C PRO A 14 -40.99 15.70 -14.70
N LEU A 15 -40.40 15.52 -13.52
CA LEU A 15 -39.78 14.26 -13.11
C LEU A 15 -40.87 13.20 -12.89
N GLY A 16 -40.85 12.15 -13.70
CA GLY A 16 -41.66 10.94 -13.57
C GLY A 16 -40.89 9.83 -12.85
N HIS A 17 -41.62 8.86 -12.31
CA HIS A 17 -41.04 7.64 -11.73
C HIS A 17 -41.96 6.45 -12.01
N GLU A 18 -41.36 5.28 -12.25
CA GLU A 18 -42.05 4.01 -12.42
C GLU A 18 -41.42 2.96 -11.52
N VAL A 19 -42.23 2.19 -10.78
CA VAL A 19 -41.72 1.08 -9.97
C VAL A 19 -41.56 -0.14 -10.86
N ALA A 20 -40.32 -0.42 -11.26
CA ALA A 20 -39.97 -1.54 -12.13
C ALA A 20 -40.08 -2.89 -11.42
N ALA A 21 -39.70 -2.96 -10.14
CA ALA A 21 -39.79 -4.17 -9.34
C ALA A 21 -39.94 -3.87 -7.83
N HIS A 22 -40.54 -4.81 -7.11
CA HIS A 22 -40.61 -4.82 -5.66
C HIS A 22 -40.07 -6.15 -5.13
N LEU A 23 -39.01 -6.07 -4.32
CA LEU A 23 -38.31 -7.23 -3.77
C LEU A 23 -38.65 -7.33 -2.27
N GLU A 24 -39.39 -8.37 -1.89
CA GLU A 24 -39.90 -8.55 -0.53
C GLU A 24 -38.77 -8.99 0.44
N ALA A 25 -38.19 -8.02 1.17
CA ALA A 25 -37.25 -8.25 2.26
C ALA A 25 -37.12 -6.98 3.13
N GLU A 26 -37.01 -7.12 4.46
CA GLU A 26 -36.70 -5.95 5.31
C GLU A 26 -35.21 -5.60 5.17
N VAL A 27 -34.90 -4.52 4.45
CA VAL A 27 -33.53 -4.18 4.06
C VAL A 27 -33.05 -2.89 4.73
N VAL A 28 -31.82 -2.91 5.23
CA VAL A 28 -31.18 -1.74 5.85
C VAL A 28 -30.19 -1.02 4.93
N ASN A 29 -29.59 -1.73 3.98
CA ASN A 29 -28.59 -1.18 3.08
C ASN A 29 -28.55 -1.97 1.77
N VAL A 30 -28.30 -1.28 0.66
CA VAL A 30 -28.20 -1.85 -0.69
C VAL A 30 -26.96 -1.33 -1.38
N THR A 31 -26.37 -2.17 -2.22
CA THR A 31 -25.31 -1.82 -3.15
C THR A 31 -25.46 -2.66 -4.42
N HIS A 32 -24.78 -2.30 -5.50
CA HIS A 32 -24.84 -3.03 -6.76
C HIS A 32 -23.48 -3.19 -7.43
N ASP A 33 -23.40 -4.16 -8.33
CA ASP A 33 -22.41 -4.21 -9.40
C ASP A 33 -23.13 -4.32 -10.76
N ASP A 34 -22.43 -4.48 -11.87
CA ASP A 34 -23.05 -4.52 -13.20
C ASP A 34 -24.15 -5.60 -13.37
N ARG A 35 -24.14 -6.67 -12.58
CA ARG A 35 -25.01 -7.85 -12.78
C ARG A 35 -26.03 -8.05 -11.68
N TYR A 36 -25.70 -7.65 -10.45
CA TYR A 36 -26.44 -8.02 -9.26
C TYR A 36 -26.72 -6.83 -8.36
N LEU A 37 -27.84 -6.91 -7.66
CA LEU A 37 -28.19 -6.06 -6.54
C LEU A 37 -27.99 -6.85 -5.23
N TYR A 38 -27.29 -6.26 -4.27
CA TYR A 38 -26.99 -6.86 -2.98
C TYR A 38 -27.71 -6.10 -1.88
N ALA A 39 -28.38 -6.81 -0.97
CA ALA A 39 -29.08 -6.18 0.15
C ALA A 39 -28.75 -6.81 1.49
N ALA A 40 -28.39 -5.95 2.44
CA ALA A 40 -28.28 -6.27 3.86
C ALA A 40 -29.68 -6.34 4.49
N CYS A 41 -30.12 -7.54 4.86
CA CYS A 41 -31.46 -7.79 5.38
C CYS A 41 -31.46 -7.94 6.91
N ARG A 42 -32.54 -7.52 7.58
CA ARG A 42 -32.71 -7.64 9.05
C ARG A 42 -32.81 -9.08 9.53
N ASP A 43 -33.10 -10.03 8.64
CA ASP A 43 -33.17 -11.46 8.95
C ASP A 43 -31.80 -12.17 8.92
N LEU A 44 -30.72 -11.43 9.18
CA LEU A 44 -29.33 -11.94 9.28
C LEU A 44 -28.76 -12.49 7.97
N LYS A 45 -29.33 -12.06 6.83
CA LYS A 45 -28.91 -12.49 5.50
C LYS A 45 -28.51 -11.32 4.62
N ILE A 46 -27.65 -11.59 3.67
CA ILE A 46 -27.45 -10.78 2.47
C ILE A 46 -28.14 -11.48 1.33
N ARG A 47 -29.05 -10.80 0.64
CA ARG A 47 -29.71 -11.32 -0.56
C ARG A 47 -29.10 -10.72 -1.80
N VAL A 48 -28.93 -11.54 -2.82
CA VAL A 48 -28.37 -11.15 -4.12
C VAL A 48 -29.44 -11.40 -5.18
N TRP A 49 -29.87 -10.36 -5.87
CA TRP A 49 -30.82 -10.46 -6.99
C TRP A 49 -30.11 -10.19 -8.31
N SER A 50 -30.50 -10.94 -9.34
CA SER A 50 -30.14 -10.65 -10.72
C SER A 50 -30.82 -9.36 -11.18
N LYS A 51 -30.09 -8.48 -11.86
CA LYS A 51 -30.68 -7.27 -12.47
C LYS A 51 -31.47 -7.57 -13.74
N ASP A 52 -31.25 -8.73 -14.35
CA ASP A 52 -31.93 -9.12 -15.60
C ASP A 52 -33.41 -9.46 -15.37
N ASP A 53 -33.72 -10.16 -14.26
CA ASP A 53 -35.05 -10.72 -13.99
C ASP A 53 -35.52 -10.55 -12.53
N TRP A 54 -34.71 -9.89 -11.69
CA TRP A 54 -34.97 -9.65 -10.27
C TRP A 54 -35.23 -10.93 -9.46
N GLN A 55 -34.69 -12.07 -9.90
CA GLN A 55 -34.72 -13.31 -9.13
C GLN A 55 -33.56 -13.39 -8.13
N ILE A 56 -33.78 -14.03 -6.99
CA ILE A 56 -32.73 -14.29 -6.00
C ILE A 56 -31.75 -15.31 -6.58
N VAL A 57 -30.49 -14.90 -6.72
CA VAL A 57 -29.37 -15.73 -7.19
C VAL A 57 -28.66 -16.39 -6.02
N ALA A 58 -28.53 -15.66 -4.91
CA ALA A 58 -27.89 -16.17 -3.70
C ALA A 58 -28.49 -15.56 -2.43
N GLU A 59 -28.52 -16.36 -1.37
CA GLU A 59 -28.73 -15.89 0.01
C GLU A 59 -27.47 -16.20 0.82
N LEU A 60 -26.70 -15.17 1.16
CA LEU A 60 -25.51 -15.27 1.98
C LEU A 60 -25.94 -15.12 3.44
N GLY A 61 -25.61 -16.09 4.30
CA GLY A 61 -26.19 -16.18 5.64
C GLY A 61 -25.18 -16.35 6.77
N ASP A 62 -25.74 -16.69 7.94
CA ASP A 62 -25.05 -17.01 9.20
C ASP A 62 -24.29 -15.85 9.84
N THR A 63 -24.75 -14.61 9.63
CA THR A 63 -24.24 -13.48 10.42
C THR A 63 -24.76 -13.57 11.85
N ILE A 64 -23.86 -13.39 12.82
CA ILE A 64 -24.21 -13.42 14.26
C ILE A 64 -25.16 -12.27 14.65
N THR A 65 -25.08 -11.14 13.96
CA THR A 65 -25.92 -9.96 14.19
C THR A 65 -26.45 -9.43 12.87
N GLU A 66 -27.48 -8.57 12.95
CA GLU A 66 -28.02 -7.87 11.79
C GLU A 66 -26.89 -7.16 11.02
N PRO A 67 -26.76 -7.41 9.71
CA PRO A 67 -25.88 -6.62 8.85
C PRO A 67 -26.31 -5.15 8.88
N ILE A 68 -25.34 -4.25 8.97
CA ILE A 68 -25.50 -2.80 9.01
C ILE A 68 -25.31 -2.21 7.60
N ALA A 69 -24.36 -2.76 6.84
CA ALA A 69 -24.06 -2.34 5.49
C ALA A 69 -23.50 -3.51 4.65
N VAL A 70 -23.75 -3.46 3.34
CA VAL A 70 -23.18 -4.38 2.36
C VAL A 70 -22.36 -3.60 1.34
N HIS A 71 -21.20 -4.14 0.98
CA HIS A 71 -20.28 -3.57 -0.01
C HIS A 71 -19.79 -4.68 -0.93
N VAL A 72 -19.48 -4.37 -2.17
CA VAL A 72 -18.97 -5.34 -3.14
C VAL A 72 -17.77 -4.79 -3.90
N ASP A 73 -16.84 -5.66 -4.24
CA ASP A 73 -15.81 -5.39 -5.25
C ASP A 73 -15.92 -6.41 -6.39
N GLU A 74 -14.86 -6.52 -7.20
CA GLU A 74 -14.80 -7.44 -8.33
C GLU A 74 -14.95 -8.92 -7.92
N GLU A 75 -14.40 -9.32 -6.76
CA GLU A 75 -14.24 -10.72 -6.36
C GLU A 75 -15.08 -11.12 -5.14
N GLN A 76 -15.43 -10.15 -4.28
CA GLN A 76 -15.92 -10.38 -2.93
C GLN A 76 -17.16 -9.54 -2.57
N VAL A 77 -17.97 -10.09 -1.67
CA VAL A 77 -19.08 -9.41 -0.98
C VAL A 77 -18.71 -9.25 0.48
N PHE A 78 -18.91 -8.06 1.02
CA PHE A 78 -18.62 -7.71 2.41
C PHE A 78 -19.91 -7.34 3.15
N ALA A 79 -20.14 -7.92 4.32
CA ALA A 79 -21.22 -7.51 5.22
C ALA A 79 -20.65 -7.03 6.55
N THR A 80 -20.84 -5.74 6.83
CA THR A 80 -20.51 -5.16 8.13
C THR A 80 -21.59 -5.49 9.13
N CYS A 81 -21.25 -6.22 10.18
CA CYS A 81 -22.08 -6.56 11.33
C CYS A 81 -21.52 -5.85 12.59
N GLU A 82 -22.21 -5.95 13.73
CA GLU A 82 -21.81 -5.20 14.94
C GLU A 82 -20.35 -5.46 15.32
N ARG A 83 -19.88 -6.71 15.35
CA ARG A 83 -18.50 -7.05 15.75
C ARG A 83 -17.65 -7.71 14.67
N ARG A 84 -18.20 -7.87 13.47
CA ARG A 84 -17.53 -8.60 12.39
C ARG A 84 -17.78 -7.97 11.04
N VAL A 85 -16.83 -8.12 10.15
CA VAL A 85 -17.05 -7.92 8.71
C VAL A 85 -16.92 -9.29 8.05
N TYR A 86 -18.02 -9.83 7.56
CA TYR A 86 -18.04 -11.12 6.88
C TYR A 86 -17.70 -10.93 5.40
N VAL A 87 -17.03 -11.92 4.81
CA VAL A 87 -16.55 -11.89 3.43
C VAL A 87 -16.99 -13.17 2.71
N TRP A 88 -17.56 -13.01 1.52
CA TRP A 88 -17.93 -14.11 0.62
C TRP A 88 -17.28 -13.90 -0.74
N ASN A 89 -16.96 -14.99 -1.43
CA ASN A 89 -16.48 -14.95 -2.80
C ASN A 89 -17.67 -14.92 -3.77
N LYS A 90 -17.65 -14.03 -4.78
CA LYS A 90 -18.75 -13.81 -5.73
C LYS A 90 -18.94 -14.95 -6.74
N GLU A 91 -17.88 -15.69 -7.07
CA GLU A 91 -17.98 -16.80 -8.03
C GLU A 91 -18.65 -18.02 -7.42
N THR A 92 -18.35 -18.30 -6.15
CA THR A 92 -18.80 -19.52 -5.45
C THR A 92 -19.92 -19.26 -4.45
N TRP A 93 -20.18 -18.00 -4.09
CA TRP A 93 -21.03 -17.58 -2.96
C TRP A 93 -20.63 -18.16 -1.61
N GLY A 94 -19.44 -18.77 -1.52
CA GLY A 94 -18.90 -19.35 -0.29
C GLY A 94 -18.30 -18.28 0.62
N MET A 95 -18.55 -18.38 1.93
CA MET A 95 -17.90 -17.52 2.92
C MET A 95 -16.40 -17.80 2.94
N THR A 96 -15.59 -16.78 2.66
CA THR A 96 -14.11 -16.87 2.68
C THR A 96 -13.55 -16.65 4.07
N GLY A 97 -14.23 -15.84 4.89
CA GLY A 97 -13.84 -15.57 6.26
C GLY A 97 -14.57 -14.39 6.88
N TRP A 98 -14.04 -13.88 7.99
CA TRP A 98 -14.50 -12.66 8.63
C TRP A 98 -13.36 -11.93 9.31
N PHE A 99 -13.50 -10.61 9.45
CA PHE A 99 -12.64 -9.77 10.26
C PHE A 99 -13.33 -9.50 11.60
N GLU A 100 -12.66 -9.79 12.72
CA GLU A 100 -13.17 -9.44 14.04
C GLU A 100 -12.86 -7.96 14.34
N LEU A 101 -13.88 -7.20 14.74
CA LEU A 101 -13.76 -5.80 15.07
C LEU A 101 -13.58 -5.61 16.57
N THR A 102 -12.57 -4.82 16.94
CA THR A 102 -12.33 -4.44 18.34
C THR A 102 -13.47 -3.59 18.92
N TYR A 103 -14.15 -2.82 18.06
CA TYR A 103 -15.21 -1.89 18.45
C TYR A 103 -16.48 -2.17 17.66
N PRO A 104 -17.68 -2.00 18.28
CA PRO A 104 -18.92 -2.18 17.56
C PRO A 104 -19.05 -1.24 16.36
N ALA A 105 -19.27 -1.79 15.17
CA ALA A 105 -19.49 -1.04 13.94
C ALA A 105 -20.81 -0.26 13.98
N VAL A 106 -20.84 0.85 13.22
CA VAL A 106 -22.00 1.73 13.05
C VAL A 106 -22.22 2.06 11.57
N THR A 107 -21.14 2.15 10.78
CA THR A 107 -21.17 2.42 9.34
C THR A 107 -19.91 1.82 8.70
N SER A 108 -19.90 1.62 7.38
CA SER A 108 -18.70 1.21 6.65
C SER A 108 -18.69 1.76 5.23
N SER A 109 -17.50 1.80 4.63
CA SER A 109 -17.28 2.18 3.24
C SER A 109 -16.07 1.44 2.71
N LEU A 110 -16.18 0.93 1.48
CA LEU A 110 -15.12 0.21 0.77
C LEU A 110 -14.50 1.13 -0.28
N GLN A 111 -13.17 1.24 -0.29
CA GLN A 111 -12.42 1.97 -1.32
C GLN A 111 -11.16 1.22 -1.71
N GLY A 112 -11.11 0.72 -2.95
CA GLY A 112 -9.98 -0.05 -3.46
C GLY A 112 -9.64 -1.23 -2.54
N ASN A 113 -8.40 -1.28 -2.05
CA ASN A 113 -7.92 -2.33 -1.13
C ASN A 113 -8.28 -2.09 0.36
N LEU A 114 -8.92 -0.98 0.69
CA LEU A 114 -9.17 -0.58 2.07
C LEU A 114 -10.66 -0.63 2.39
N PHE A 115 -10.98 -1.31 3.49
CA PHE A 115 -12.31 -1.33 4.07
C PHE A 115 -12.33 -0.49 5.34
N TYR A 116 -13.11 0.59 5.33
CA TYR A 116 -13.24 1.48 6.47
C TYR A 116 -14.51 1.18 7.24
N VAL A 117 -14.38 1.07 8.56
CA VAL A 117 -15.49 0.87 9.49
C VAL A 117 -15.53 2.03 10.49
N GLY A 118 -16.62 2.77 10.47
CA GLY A 118 -16.95 3.73 11.51
C GLY A 118 -17.57 3.00 12.69
N ALA A 119 -16.95 3.12 13.86
CA ALA A 119 -17.33 2.40 15.06
C ALA A 119 -17.90 3.33 16.15
N LYS A 120 -18.45 2.70 17.21
CA LYS A 120 -18.79 3.37 18.46
C LYS A 120 -17.56 4.09 19.05
N GLU A 121 -17.82 5.01 19.97
CA GLU A 121 -16.82 5.89 20.58
C GLU A 121 -16.15 6.88 19.61
N GLY A 122 -16.43 6.85 18.30
CA GLY A 122 -15.85 7.80 17.34
C GLY A 122 -14.56 7.32 16.70
N ARG A 123 -14.38 5.99 16.65
CA ARG A 123 -13.22 5.36 16.04
C ARG A 123 -13.46 5.01 14.58
N LEU A 124 -12.43 5.22 13.77
CA LEU A 124 -12.32 4.68 12.43
C LEU A 124 -11.39 3.47 12.47
N VAL A 125 -11.83 2.34 11.94
CA VAL A 125 -11.03 1.15 11.75
C VAL A 125 -10.81 0.98 10.24
N SER A 126 -9.57 0.81 9.79
CA SER A 126 -9.27 0.42 8.42
C SER A 126 -8.77 -1.02 8.37
N ILE A 127 -9.23 -1.79 7.41
CA ILE A 127 -8.82 -3.17 7.16
C ILE A 127 -8.27 -3.23 5.73
N LYS A 128 -7.04 -3.67 5.56
CA LYS A 128 -6.48 -3.98 4.23
C LYS A 128 -6.97 -5.36 3.80
N LYS A 129 -7.65 -5.48 2.65
CA LYS A 129 -8.24 -6.75 2.21
C LYS A 129 -7.18 -7.82 1.96
N ASP A 130 -6.07 -7.45 1.32
CA ASP A 130 -5.03 -8.43 0.95
C ASP A 130 -4.21 -8.93 2.14
N THR A 131 -3.84 -8.03 3.06
CA THR A 131 -2.91 -8.35 4.16
C THR A 131 -3.63 -8.66 5.47
N HIS A 132 -4.93 -8.40 5.55
CA HIS A 132 -5.74 -8.49 6.78
C HIS A 132 -5.22 -7.58 7.91
N GLU A 133 -4.38 -6.60 7.59
CA GLU A 133 -3.87 -5.64 8.57
C GLU A 133 -4.97 -4.67 8.98
N THR A 134 -5.18 -4.55 10.29
CA THR A 134 -6.15 -3.63 10.87
C THR A 134 -5.45 -2.45 11.54
N SER A 135 -5.92 -1.23 11.29
CA SER A 135 -5.51 -0.02 12.01
C SER A 135 -6.74 0.69 12.60
N SER A 136 -6.57 1.38 13.72
CA SER A 136 -7.68 2.07 14.41
C SER A 136 -7.26 3.44 14.91
N TRP A 137 -8.11 4.44 14.68
CA TRP A 137 -7.87 5.83 15.09
C TRP A 137 -9.10 6.44 15.75
N GLN A 138 -8.87 7.19 16.82
CA GLN A 138 -9.90 7.93 17.54
C GLN A 138 -10.09 9.31 16.90
N LEU A 139 -11.15 9.48 16.08
CA LEU A 139 -11.36 10.69 15.29
C LEU A 139 -12.36 11.66 15.93
N HIS A 140 -13.40 11.10 16.55
CA HIS A 140 -14.48 11.82 17.21
C HIS A 140 -14.62 11.37 18.66
N LYS A 141 -15.37 12.09 19.51
CA LYS A 141 -15.68 11.64 20.89
C LYS A 141 -16.94 10.76 20.95
N ASN A 142 -17.77 10.84 19.92
CA ASN A 142 -19.01 10.07 19.79
C ASN A 142 -18.96 9.19 18.54
N ALA A 143 -19.83 8.18 18.50
CA ALA A 143 -19.93 7.20 17.41
C ALA A 143 -19.93 7.85 16.02
N LEU A 144 -19.16 7.26 15.10
CA LEU A 144 -19.16 7.65 13.69
C LEU A 144 -20.45 7.16 13.04
N ARG A 145 -21.37 8.07 12.78
CA ARG A 145 -22.70 7.76 12.24
C ARG A 145 -22.65 7.53 10.74
N THR A 146 -21.83 8.30 10.04
CA THR A 146 -21.74 8.31 8.58
C THR A 146 -20.30 8.55 8.17
N LEU A 147 -19.94 7.97 7.04
CA LEU A 147 -18.59 7.86 6.51
C LEU A 147 -18.70 7.90 4.99
N TRP A 148 -17.83 8.67 4.36
CA TRP A 148 -17.59 8.59 2.93
C TRP A 148 -16.08 8.64 2.70
N THR A 149 -15.58 7.95 1.68
CA THR A 149 -14.17 7.94 1.34
C THR A 149 -13.97 7.87 -0.16
N ASP A 150 -12.83 8.41 -0.59
CA ASP A 150 -12.24 8.22 -1.91
C ASP A 150 -10.76 7.81 -1.75
N ASP A 151 -10.00 7.77 -2.84
CA ASP A 151 -8.57 7.39 -2.82
C ASP A 151 -7.66 8.29 -1.98
N LYS A 152 -8.07 9.54 -1.74
CA LYS A 152 -7.27 10.60 -1.10
C LYS A 152 -7.86 11.05 0.23
N VAL A 153 -9.17 11.06 0.38
CA VAL A 153 -9.86 11.75 1.47
C VAL A 153 -10.88 10.83 2.14
N ILE A 154 -10.96 10.94 3.45
CA ILE A 154 -11.99 10.32 4.29
C ILE A 154 -12.79 11.44 4.93
N VAL A 155 -14.12 11.39 4.82
CA VAL A 155 -15.01 12.33 5.48
C VAL A 155 -15.84 11.58 6.52
N THR A 156 -15.82 12.08 7.75
CA THR A 156 -16.49 11.45 8.89
C THR A 156 -17.53 12.36 9.50
N GLY A 157 -18.66 11.78 9.89
CA GLY A 157 -19.75 12.48 10.55
C GLY A 157 -20.19 11.81 11.83
N SER A 158 -20.43 12.62 12.87
CA SER A 158 -20.90 12.18 14.17
C SER A 158 -22.15 12.94 14.58
N LYS A 159 -23.03 12.31 15.37
CA LYS A 159 -24.33 12.91 15.76
C LYS A 159 -24.21 14.22 16.56
N LYS A 160 -23.07 14.45 17.22
CA LYS A 160 -22.89 15.59 18.15
C LYS A 160 -21.73 16.52 17.77
N GLU A 161 -20.98 16.17 16.75
CA GLU A 161 -19.77 16.88 16.33
C GLU A 161 -19.89 17.30 14.88
N GLU A 162 -19.11 18.30 14.50
CA GLU A 162 -18.99 18.74 13.13
C GLU A 162 -18.45 17.65 12.21
N PRO A 163 -18.85 17.63 10.92
CA PRO A 163 -18.20 16.77 9.94
C PRO A 163 -16.72 17.15 9.78
N ARG A 164 -15.85 16.14 9.66
CA ARG A 164 -14.41 16.34 9.50
C ARG A 164 -13.89 15.63 8.27
N VAL A 165 -12.89 16.25 7.67
CA VAL A 165 -12.21 15.79 6.46
C VAL A 165 -10.79 15.40 6.83
N TRP A 166 -10.37 14.23 6.39
CA TRP A 166 -9.08 13.65 6.69
C TRP A 166 -8.35 13.26 5.41
N LEU A 167 -7.05 13.54 5.35
CA LEU A 167 -6.18 13.03 4.29
C LEU A 167 -5.85 11.58 4.58
N HIS A 168 -6.17 10.72 3.63
CA HIS A 168 -5.64 9.37 3.57
C HIS A 168 -4.26 9.37 2.93
N ARG A 169 -3.31 8.66 3.54
CA ARG A 169 -2.02 8.34 2.91
C ARG A 169 -1.73 6.85 3.15
N PRO A 170 -1.19 6.15 2.15
CA PRO A 170 -0.77 4.76 2.34
C PRO A 170 0.14 4.61 3.56
N ASN A 171 -0.15 3.61 4.40
CA ASN A 171 0.66 3.23 5.56
C ASN A 171 0.81 4.28 6.67
N SER A 172 -0.04 5.31 6.72
CA SER A 172 -0.06 6.26 7.83
C SER A 172 -1.49 6.58 8.29
N GLY A 173 -1.62 7.10 9.50
CA GLY A 173 -2.92 7.48 10.04
C GLY A 173 -3.55 8.68 9.31
N PRO A 174 -4.89 8.78 9.31
CA PRO A 174 -5.60 9.90 8.74
C PRO A 174 -5.15 11.23 9.39
N THR A 175 -4.82 12.22 8.57
CA THR A 175 -4.43 13.56 9.04
C THR A 175 -5.57 14.53 8.82
N GLU A 176 -6.00 15.29 9.83
CA GLU A 176 -7.09 16.26 9.69
C GLU A 176 -6.75 17.32 8.62
N LEU A 177 -7.58 17.45 7.59
CA LEU A 177 -7.46 18.47 6.54
C LEU A 177 -8.34 19.67 6.84
N ALA A 178 -9.60 19.43 7.20
CA ALA A 178 -10.59 20.47 7.41
C ALA A 178 -11.68 20.04 8.40
N ARG A 179 -12.29 21.04 9.04
CA ARG A 179 -13.53 20.91 9.81
C ARG A 179 -14.61 21.69 9.08
N LEU A 180 -15.72 21.02 8.73
CA LEU A 180 -16.86 21.66 8.09
C LEU A 180 -17.67 22.45 9.15
N ASP A 181 -18.77 23.10 8.75
CA ASP A 181 -19.48 24.06 9.62
C ASP A 181 -19.87 23.43 10.98
N PRO A 182 -19.44 24.01 12.13
CA PRO A 182 -19.72 23.49 13.46
C PRO A 182 -21.20 23.48 13.87
N ARG A 183 -22.07 24.14 13.12
CA ARG A 183 -23.52 24.12 13.33
C ARG A 183 -24.18 22.89 12.72
N ILE A 184 -23.51 22.21 11.81
CA ILE A 184 -24.06 21.08 11.08
C ILE A 184 -23.90 19.79 11.86
N ARG A 185 -24.97 19.00 11.88
CA ARG A 185 -24.99 17.65 12.46
C ARG A 185 -25.27 16.67 11.34
N PRO A 186 -24.24 15.95 10.85
CA PRO A 186 -24.38 15.08 9.69
C PRO A 186 -25.29 13.90 10.01
N ALA A 187 -26.29 13.70 9.15
CA ALA A 187 -27.14 12.52 9.12
C ALA A 187 -26.66 11.54 8.05
N ALA A 188 -26.29 12.07 6.87
CA ALA A 188 -25.70 11.33 5.75
C ALA A 188 -24.55 12.14 5.14
N LEU A 189 -23.57 11.43 4.56
CA LEU A 189 -22.44 12.01 3.84
C LEU A 189 -22.29 11.33 2.48
N VAL A 190 -22.02 12.11 1.45
CA VAL A 190 -21.60 11.64 0.14
C VAL A 190 -20.61 12.64 -0.45
N GLY A 191 -19.82 12.22 -1.42
CA GLY A 191 -18.90 13.10 -2.12
C GLY A 191 -18.66 12.59 -3.53
N ASN A 192 -18.09 13.46 -4.36
CA ASN A 192 -17.74 13.18 -5.75
C ASN A 192 -16.35 13.77 -6.07
N SER A 193 -16.04 13.95 -7.36
CA SER A 193 -14.74 14.50 -7.77
C SER A 193 -14.51 15.95 -7.30
N GLU A 194 -15.57 16.76 -7.18
CA GLU A 194 -15.49 18.21 -6.93
C GLU A 194 -15.99 18.64 -5.55
N PHE A 195 -16.95 17.91 -4.97
CA PHE A 195 -17.75 18.33 -3.83
C PHE A 195 -17.79 17.28 -2.72
N ILE A 196 -17.90 17.77 -1.49
CA ILE A 196 -18.39 17.01 -0.34
C ILE A 196 -19.78 17.51 -0.01
N ILE A 197 -20.72 16.59 0.19
CA ILE A 197 -22.13 16.89 0.40
C ILE A 197 -22.54 16.32 1.76
N VAL A 198 -23.12 17.19 2.60
CA VAL A 198 -23.54 16.82 3.96
C VAL A 198 -25.03 17.07 4.11
N GLY A 199 -25.78 15.99 4.33
CA GLY A 199 -27.19 16.04 4.67
C GLY A 199 -27.36 16.09 6.19
N THR A 200 -28.21 16.98 6.69
CA THR A 200 -28.46 17.15 8.12
C THR A 200 -29.73 16.44 8.57
N THR A 201 -29.91 16.32 9.89
CA THR A 201 -31.19 15.89 10.47
C THR A 201 -32.30 16.93 10.32
N SER A 202 -32.01 18.15 9.87
CA SER A 202 -33.04 19.18 9.64
C SER A 202 -33.58 19.20 8.21
N GLY A 203 -33.07 18.34 7.31
CA GLY A 203 -33.42 18.36 5.90
C GLY A 203 -32.57 19.30 5.05
N GLU A 204 -31.58 19.95 5.66
CA GLU A 204 -30.64 20.82 4.94
C GLU A 204 -29.53 19.98 4.33
N ILE A 205 -29.16 20.31 3.09
CA ILE A 205 -28.01 19.72 2.42
C ILE A 205 -27.02 20.85 2.17
N GLY A 206 -25.82 20.75 2.74
CA GLY A 206 -24.73 21.64 2.36
C GLY A 206 -23.85 21.00 1.31
N VAL A 207 -23.25 21.84 0.46
CA VAL A 207 -22.26 21.44 -0.54
C VAL A 207 -20.98 22.24 -0.31
N TRP A 208 -19.85 21.54 -0.21
CA TRP A 208 -18.52 22.11 0.03
C TRP A 208 -17.58 21.76 -1.11
N ASN A 209 -16.72 22.71 -1.47
CA ASN A 209 -15.65 22.46 -2.41
C ASN A 209 -14.61 21.50 -1.81
N ARG A 210 -14.18 20.48 -2.56
CA ARG A 210 -13.23 19.45 -2.10
C ARG A 210 -11.77 19.91 -2.10
N VAL A 211 -11.43 21.02 -2.76
CA VAL A 211 -10.07 21.57 -2.78
C VAL A 211 -9.88 22.59 -1.67
N GLU A 212 -10.81 23.54 -1.57
CA GLU A 212 -10.69 24.67 -0.62
C GLU A 212 -11.45 24.46 0.69
N TRP A 213 -12.35 23.47 0.75
CA TRP A 213 -13.19 23.16 1.91
C TRP A 213 -14.14 24.28 2.36
N HIS A 214 -14.37 25.27 1.50
CA HIS A 214 -15.36 26.31 1.73
C HIS A 214 -16.76 25.84 1.34
N HIS A 215 -17.75 26.33 2.08
CA HIS A 215 -19.17 26.13 1.78
C HIS A 215 -19.52 26.87 0.48
N MET A 216 -20.13 26.17 -0.47
CA MET A 216 -20.49 26.72 -1.78
C MET A 216 -21.96 27.13 -1.81
N HIS A 217 -22.85 26.20 -1.52
CA HIS A 217 -24.28 26.45 -1.46
C HIS A 217 -24.98 25.46 -0.52
N SER A 218 -26.19 25.81 -0.11
CA SER A 218 -27.08 24.90 0.60
C SER A 218 -28.26 24.59 -0.30
N LEU A 219 -28.52 23.30 -0.51
CA LEU A 219 -29.74 22.81 -1.13
C LEU A 219 -30.74 22.62 0.02
N GLN A 220 -31.75 23.47 0.06
CA GLN A 220 -32.72 23.47 1.14
C GLN A 220 -34.04 22.89 0.67
N GLU A 221 -34.60 22.00 1.49
CA GLU A 221 -36.04 21.81 1.50
C GLU A 221 -36.69 22.68 2.59
N LYS A 222 -37.88 23.22 2.30
CA LYS A 222 -38.72 23.92 3.30
C LYS A 222 -39.39 22.95 4.30
N SER A 223 -39.08 21.66 4.19
CA SER A 223 -39.67 20.59 5.01
C SER A 223 -38.64 20.10 6.02
N SER A 224 -39.03 20.01 7.29
CA SER A 224 -38.16 19.62 8.41
C SER A 224 -38.00 18.10 8.49
N ASN A 225 -37.63 17.46 7.38
CA ASN A 225 -37.52 16.01 7.29
C ASN A 225 -36.05 15.57 7.41
N ASP A 226 -35.78 14.61 8.29
CA ASP A 226 -34.46 14.01 8.44
C ASP A 226 -34.00 13.33 7.12
N ILE A 227 -32.82 13.70 6.65
CA ILE A 227 -32.14 12.99 5.55
C ILE A 227 -31.60 11.68 6.10
N VAL A 228 -31.97 10.57 5.45
CA VAL A 228 -31.58 9.23 5.90
C VAL A 228 -30.41 8.71 5.07
N SER A 229 -30.46 8.89 3.75
CA SER A 229 -29.45 8.39 2.82
C SER A 229 -29.34 9.32 1.62
N MET A 230 -28.16 9.35 1.01
CA MET A 230 -27.86 10.15 -0.16
C MET A 230 -26.97 9.35 -1.10
N TRP A 231 -27.13 9.59 -2.39
CA TRP A 231 -26.26 9.11 -3.45
C TRP A 231 -25.90 10.28 -4.36
N ALA A 232 -24.68 10.35 -4.85
CA ALA A 232 -24.26 11.41 -5.76
C ALA A 232 -23.21 10.91 -6.74
N ASN A 233 -23.28 11.45 -7.97
CA ASN A 233 -22.18 11.44 -8.92
C ASN A 233 -21.69 12.88 -9.13
N ASP A 234 -20.97 13.15 -10.22
CA ASP A 234 -20.45 14.49 -10.52
C ASP A 234 -21.56 15.48 -10.94
N LEU A 235 -22.72 15.01 -11.40
CA LEU A 235 -23.80 15.85 -11.95
C LEU A 235 -25.02 15.97 -11.04
N PHE A 236 -25.39 14.87 -10.39
CA PHE A 236 -26.64 14.68 -9.68
C PHE A 236 -26.41 14.33 -8.23
N LEU A 237 -27.32 14.82 -7.40
CA LEU A 237 -27.51 14.37 -6.03
C LEU A 237 -28.92 13.82 -5.89
N VAL A 238 -29.03 12.62 -5.33
CA VAL A 238 -30.29 12.04 -4.88
C VAL A 238 -30.26 12.00 -3.36
N ALA A 239 -31.27 12.58 -2.69
CA ALA A 239 -31.42 12.48 -1.25
C ALA A 239 -32.78 11.86 -0.90
N ALA A 240 -32.74 10.89 0.00
CA ALA A 240 -33.90 10.24 0.55
C ALA A 240 -34.15 10.68 1.99
N MET A 241 -35.41 11.02 2.26
CA MET A 241 -35.87 11.48 3.55
C MET A 241 -36.67 10.40 4.28
N ASN A 242 -36.76 10.51 5.60
CA ASN A 242 -37.49 9.56 6.43
C ASN A 242 -39.00 9.52 6.12
N SER A 243 -39.53 10.54 5.45
CA SER A 243 -40.94 10.64 5.03
C SER A 243 -41.28 9.84 3.77
N GLY A 244 -40.30 9.18 3.13
CA GLY A 244 -40.49 8.53 1.83
C GLY A 244 -40.30 9.49 0.64
N LEU A 245 -40.05 10.77 0.91
CA LEU A 245 -39.72 11.76 -0.12
C LEU A 245 -38.30 11.56 -0.63
N ILE A 246 -38.17 11.52 -1.95
CA ILE A 246 -36.91 11.47 -2.68
C ILE A 246 -36.84 12.71 -3.55
N ALA A 247 -35.73 13.42 -3.46
CA ALA A 247 -35.47 14.62 -4.26
C ALA A 247 -34.14 14.48 -5.00
N ILE A 248 -34.12 15.05 -6.21
CA ILE A 248 -32.99 14.98 -7.14
C ILE A 248 -32.58 16.42 -7.50
N TRP A 249 -31.28 16.71 -7.40
CA TRP A 249 -30.70 18.01 -7.72
C TRP A 249 -29.61 17.89 -8.77
N ASP A 250 -29.53 18.92 -9.61
CA ASP A 250 -28.37 19.20 -10.46
C ASP A 250 -27.34 19.94 -9.60
N LEU A 251 -26.19 19.30 -9.38
CA LEU A 251 -25.11 19.84 -8.55
C LEU A 251 -24.41 21.04 -9.18
N MET A 252 -24.30 21.06 -10.51
CA MET A 252 -23.62 22.14 -11.22
C MET A 252 -24.45 23.42 -11.24
N LYS A 253 -25.78 23.28 -11.40
CA LYS A 253 -26.71 24.41 -11.38
C LYS A 253 -27.23 24.75 -9.99
N ALA A 254 -27.03 23.86 -9.01
CA ALA A 254 -27.64 23.92 -7.68
C ALA A 254 -29.17 24.06 -7.73
N THR A 255 -29.82 23.42 -8.71
CA THR A 255 -31.28 23.47 -8.91
C THR A 255 -31.91 22.10 -8.70
N GLU A 256 -33.10 22.08 -8.10
CA GLU A 256 -33.92 20.86 -7.99
C GLU A 256 -34.39 20.44 -9.39
N VAL A 257 -34.07 19.21 -9.79
CA VAL A 257 -34.57 18.59 -11.03
C VAL A 257 -36.00 18.13 -10.81
N GLY A 258 -36.26 17.53 -9.66
CA GLY A 258 -37.59 17.16 -9.23
C GLY A 258 -37.59 16.31 -7.97
N ARG A 259 -38.78 15.92 -7.54
CA ARG A 259 -39.00 15.10 -6.36
C ARG A 259 -40.26 14.27 -6.49
N PHE A 260 -40.29 13.14 -5.79
CA PHE A 260 -41.44 12.25 -5.73
C PHE A 260 -41.49 11.54 -4.38
N VAL A 261 -42.68 11.12 -3.97
CA VAL A 261 -42.90 10.39 -2.71
C VAL A 261 -43.17 8.95 -3.06
N LEU A 262 -42.36 8.04 -2.54
CA LEU A 262 -42.63 6.61 -2.61
C LEU A 262 -43.52 6.21 -1.43
N GLN A 263 -44.58 5.46 -1.73
CA GLN A 263 -45.44 4.85 -0.70
C GLN A 263 -44.78 3.58 -0.15
N VAL A 264 -43.53 3.72 0.27
CA VAL A 264 -42.77 2.70 0.99
C VAL A 264 -42.82 2.99 2.48
N GLY A 265 -42.55 1.98 3.30
CA GLY A 265 -42.26 2.22 4.71
C GLY A 265 -41.05 3.14 4.90
N LYS A 266 -40.53 3.18 6.12
CA LYS A 266 -39.31 3.95 6.42
C LYS A 266 -38.17 3.55 5.46
N ILE A 267 -37.67 4.51 4.67
CA ILE A 267 -36.47 4.35 3.83
C ILE A 267 -35.27 4.25 4.76
N GLU A 268 -34.37 3.30 4.49
CA GLU A 268 -33.12 3.11 5.23
C GLU A 268 -31.89 3.44 4.38
N HIS A 269 -31.93 3.17 3.07
CA HIS A 269 -30.82 3.43 2.17
C HIS A 269 -31.28 3.62 0.73
N ILE A 270 -30.52 4.39 -0.05
CA ILE A 270 -30.68 4.47 -1.51
C ILE A 270 -29.35 4.21 -2.21
N ASP A 271 -29.43 3.65 -3.40
CA ASP A 271 -28.31 3.52 -4.32
C ASP A 271 -28.83 3.70 -5.76
N ALA A 272 -28.01 4.19 -6.67
CA ALA A 272 -28.44 4.48 -8.04
C ALA A 272 -27.50 3.88 -9.08
N ASP A 273 -28.11 3.42 -10.17
CA ASP A 273 -27.46 2.70 -11.26
C ASP A 273 -28.21 3.00 -12.55
N HIS A 274 -27.54 3.64 -13.50
CA HIS A 274 -28.17 4.16 -14.70
C HIS A 274 -29.46 4.93 -14.38
N SER A 275 -30.58 4.57 -15.01
CA SER A 275 -31.90 5.16 -14.75
C SER A 275 -32.62 4.59 -13.54
N ASN A 276 -32.03 3.61 -12.85
CA ASN A 276 -32.67 2.90 -11.75
C ASN A 276 -32.18 3.42 -10.40
N LEU A 277 -33.13 3.64 -9.52
CA LEU A 277 -32.91 3.94 -8.11
C LEU A 277 -33.35 2.75 -7.27
N TYR A 278 -32.43 2.18 -6.51
CA TYR A 278 -32.67 1.11 -5.56
C TYR A 278 -32.98 1.72 -4.20
N VAL A 279 -34.21 1.55 -3.72
CA VAL A 279 -34.68 2.12 -2.46
C VAL A 279 -34.91 1.01 -1.45
N ALA A 280 -34.00 0.91 -0.47
CA ALA A 280 -34.12 -0.01 0.65
C ALA A 280 -35.07 0.55 1.71
N SER A 281 -36.02 -0.27 2.13
CA SER A 281 -37.01 0.09 3.14
C SER A 281 -37.30 -1.07 4.09
N THR A 282 -38.02 -0.74 5.17
CA THR A 282 -38.61 -1.73 6.09
C THR A 282 -39.62 -2.68 5.44
N THR A 283 -40.10 -2.40 4.23
CA THR A 283 -41.08 -3.22 3.51
C THR A 283 -40.50 -4.05 2.37
N GLY A 284 -39.27 -3.78 1.94
CA GLY A 284 -38.73 -4.30 0.69
C GLY A 284 -37.66 -3.41 0.09
N VAL A 285 -37.10 -3.87 -1.02
CA VAL A 285 -36.38 -3.01 -1.96
C VAL A 285 -37.33 -2.64 -3.10
N GLN A 286 -37.47 -1.35 -3.40
CA GLN A 286 -38.11 -0.90 -4.64
C GLN A 286 -37.05 -0.54 -5.67
N VAL A 287 -37.21 -1.07 -6.88
CA VAL A 287 -36.44 -0.64 -8.05
C VAL A 287 -37.30 0.39 -8.78
N VAL A 288 -36.84 1.63 -8.80
CA VAL A 288 -37.59 2.76 -9.35
C VAL A 288 -36.85 3.30 -10.57
N SER A 289 -37.46 3.23 -11.74
CA SER A 289 -36.96 3.87 -12.94
C SER A 289 -37.33 5.36 -12.92
N ILE A 290 -36.35 6.23 -13.08
CA ILE A 290 -36.54 7.68 -13.04
C ILE A 290 -36.61 8.20 -14.48
N MET A 291 -37.62 9.02 -14.76
CA MET A 291 -37.91 9.54 -16.09
C MET A 291 -37.96 11.07 -16.06
N LEU A 292 -37.39 11.72 -17.06
CA LEU A 292 -37.60 13.15 -17.32
C LEU A 292 -38.51 13.26 -18.56
N GLY A 293 -39.79 13.54 -18.33
CA GLY A 293 -40.80 13.35 -19.38
C GLY A 293 -40.96 11.87 -19.76
N GLU A 294 -40.71 11.53 -21.02
CA GLU A 294 -40.76 10.15 -21.54
C GLU A 294 -39.37 9.49 -21.66
N VAL A 295 -38.30 10.19 -21.28
CA VAL A 295 -36.92 9.71 -21.42
C VAL A 295 -36.37 9.26 -20.06
N PRO A 296 -35.76 8.06 -19.96
CA PRO A 296 -35.11 7.64 -18.72
C PRO A 296 -33.94 8.58 -18.38
N LEU A 297 -33.94 9.06 -17.14
CA LEU A 297 -32.87 9.91 -16.62
C LEU A 297 -31.74 9.02 -16.13
N ASP A 298 -30.67 8.91 -16.91
CA ASP A 298 -29.46 8.20 -16.50
C ASP A 298 -28.73 8.97 -15.39
N LEU A 299 -28.85 8.48 -14.17
CA LEU A 299 -28.14 9.03 -13.01
C LEU A 299 -26.66 8.71 -13.05
N SER A 300 -26.22 7.64 -13.70
CA SER A 300 -24.81 7.21 -13.75
C SER A 300 -23.98 7.94 -14.81
N ALA A 301 -24.61 8.74 -15.67
CA ALA A 301 -23.91 9.43 -16.75
C ALA A 301 -22.73 10.27 -16.23
N THR A 302 -21.52 9.94 -16.69
CA THR A 302 -20.29 10.68 -16.40
C THR A 302 -19.94 11.58 -17.59
N GLY A 303 -20.13 12.89 -17.48
CA GLY A 303 -19.61 13.84 -18.46
C GLY A 303 -20.38 15.16 -18.58
N ASP A 304 -19.79 16.11 -19.32
CA ASP A 304 -20.34 17.41 -19.74
C ASP A 304 -21.61 17.31 -20.64
N SER A 305 -22.30 16.17 -20.59
CA SER A 305 -23.61 15.96 -21.20
C SER A 305 -24.59 16.92 -20.55
N GLN A 306 -24.60 18.15 -21.06
CA GLN A 306 -25.53 19.19 -20.68
C GLN A 306 -26.92 18.57 -20.68
N MET A 307 -27.52 18.47 -19.49
CA MET A 307 -28.93 18.15 -19.34
C MET A 307 -29.71 19.03 -20.32
N GLY A 308 -30.24 18.39 -21.37
CA GLY A 308 -30.97 19.06 -22.46
C GLY A 308 -30.49 18.78 -23.90
N ILE A 309 -29.33 18.15 -24.12
CA ILE A 309 -28.82 17.94 -25.51
C ILE A 309 -28.90 16.47 -25.98
N SER A 310 -29.11 15.51 -25.09
CA SER A 310 -29.46 14.13 -25.47
C SER A 310 -30.93 13.95 -25.88
N LEU A 311 -31.67 15.05 -26.04
CA LEU A 311 -32.79 15.04 -26.98
C LEU A 311 -32.16 14.94 -28.36
N LEU A 312 -32.31 13.78 -29.01
CA LEU A 312 -32.05 13.58 -30.44
C LEU A 312 -32.19 14.92 -31.16
N ARG A 313 -31.07 15.53 -31.53
CA ARG A 313 -31.10 16.79 -32.27
C ARG A 313 -31.83 16.49 -33.55
N THR A 314 -33.07 16.95 -33.63
CA THR A 314 -34.01 16.53 -34.68
C THR A 314 -33.57 17.02 -36.05
N SER A 315 -32.67 18.02 -36.08
CA SER A 315 -32.04 18.53 -37.28
C SER A 315 -30.59 18.02 -37.40
N PRO A 316 -30.21 17.44 -38.56
CA PRO A 316 -28.82 17.11 -38.86
C PRO A 316 -27.87 18.31 -38.73
N TYR A 317 -28.36 19.53 -38.98
CA TYR A 317 -27.56 20.75 -38.91
C TYR A 317 -27.19 21.14 -37.47
N ASP A 318 -28.02 20.84 -36.49
CA ASP A 318 -27.71 21.14 -35.08
C ASP A 318 -26.58 20.24 -34.59
N VAL A 319 -26.55 18.98 -35.05
CA VAL A 319 -25.45 18.05 -34.79
C VAL A 319 -24.16 18.59 -35.40
N LEU A 320 -24.20 18.97 -36.68
CA LEU A 320 -23.03 19.52 -37.37
C LEU A 320 -22.52 20.81 -36.72
N GLU A 321 -23.40 21.71 -36.28
CA GLU A 321 -22.98 22.94 -35.59
C GLU A 321 -22.21 22.63 -34.29
N SER A 322 -22.63 21.61 -33.54
CA SER A 322 -21.91 21.22 -32.31
C SER A 322 -20.56 20.61 -32.59
N VAL A 323 -20.49 19.78 -33.63
CA VAL A 323 -19.22 19.22 -34.10
C VAL A 323 -18.27 20.34 -34.49
N LEU A 324 -18.76 21.38 -35.18
CA LEU A 324 -17.96 22.58 -35.50
C LEU A 324 -17.54 23.38 -34.26
N VAL A 325 -18.36 23.43 -33.20
CA VAL A 325 -17.99 24.07 -31.93
C VAL A 325 -16.85 23.31 -31.26
N PHE A 326 -16.94 21.98 -31.18
CA PHE A 326 -15.85 21.15 -30.64
C PHE A 326 -14.59 21.23 -31.50
N GLN A 327 -14.73 21.25 -32.82
CA GLN A 327 -13.62 21.47 -33.74
C GLN A 327 -12.91 22.80 -33.48
N ARG A 328 -13.64 23.91 -33.35
CA ARG A 328 -13.05 25.23 -33.03
C ARG A 328 -12.38 25.25 -31.65
N LYS A 329 -12.96 24.56 -30.67
CA LYS A 329 -12.35 24.38 -29.34
C LYS A 329 -11.04 23.61 -29.46
N GLY A 330 -11.01 22.53 -30.25
CA GLY A 330 -9.82 21.76 -30.55
C GLY A 330 -8.73 22.58 -31.25
N ASP A 331 -9.11 23.39 -32.24
CA ASP A 331 -8.19 24.30 -32.94
C ASP A 331 -7.56 25.31 -31.99
N ALA A 332 -8.37 25.97 -31.16
CA ALA A 332 -7.89 26.93 -30.18
C ALA A 332 -6.91 26.29 -29.18
N ARG A 333 -7.22 25.08 -28.69
CA ARG A 333 -6.31 24.33 -27.81
C ARG A 333 -5.02 23.89 -28.52
N PHE A 334 -5.12 23.52 -29.79
CA PHE A 334 -3.98 23.15 -30.60
C PHE A 334 -3.03 24.35 -30.82
N GLU A 335 -3.58 25.54 -31.11
CA GLU A 335 -2.82 26.79 -31.23
C GLU A 335 -2.18 27.23 -29.91
N GLU A 336 -2.85 26.99 -28.78
CA GLU A 336 -2.29 27.20 -27.43
C GLU A 336 -1.15 26.23 -27.07
N GLY A 337 -0.87 25.21 -27.90
CA GLY A 337 0.11 24.16 -27.61
C GLY A 337 -0.39 23.10 -26.61
N LYS A 338 -1.68 23.09 -26.28
CA LYS A 338 -2.31 22.10 -25.39
C LYS A 338 -2.80 20.91 -26.22
N HIS A 339 -1.85 20.11 -26.70
CA HIS A 339 -2.14 19.07 -27.68
C HIS A 339 -3.06 17.96 -27.14
N TYR A 340 -3.01 17.62 -25.85
CA TYR A 340 -3.93 16.65 -25.24
C TYR A 340 -5.37 17.13 -25.19
N ASP A 341 -5.59 18.37 -24.75
CA ASP A 341 -6.92 18.97 -24.72
C ASP A 341 -7.50 19.10 -26.13
N ALA A 342 -6.65 19.34 -27.13
CA ALA A 342 -7.04 19.36 -28.53
C ALA A 342 -7.47 17.97 -29.03
N VAL A 343 -6.72 16.92 -28.69
CA VAL A 343 -7.07 15.51 -29.01
C VAL A 343 -8.45 15.17 -28.44
N ALA A 344 -8.66 15.43 -27.15
CA ALA A 344 -9.95 15.16 -26.50
C ALA A 344 -11.11 15.90 -27.18
N ALA A 345 -10.93 17.19 -27.50
CA ALA A 345 -11.97 17.96 -28.20
C ALA A 345 -12.28 17.44 -29.62
N TYR A 346 -11.29 16.91 -30.35
CA TYR A 346 -11.53 16.29 -31.65
C TYR A 346 -12.17 14.91 -31.53
N GLU A 347 -11.83 14.13 -30.50
CA GLU A 347 -12.48 12.85 -30.19
C GLU A 347 -13.96 13.07 -29.81
N ASP A 348 -14.26 14.06 -28.98
CA ASP A 348 -15.64 14.47 -28.64
C ASP A 348 -16.43 14.86 -29.90
N ALA A 349 -15.79 15.58 -30.83
CA ALA A 349 -16.38 15.97 -32.10
C ALA A 349 -16.71 14.75 -32.98
N LEU A 350 -15.79 13.78 -33.07
CA LEU A 350 -16.00 12.52 -33.79
C LEU A 350 -17.07 11.64 -33.13
N GLN A 351 -17.05 11.54 -31.80
CA GLN A 351 -18.03 10.78 -31.05
C GLN A 351 -19.44 11.35 -31.26
N THR A 352 -19.58 12.68 -31.25
CA THR A 352 -20.84 13.36 -31.59
C THR A 352 -21.35 12.98 -32.99
N LEU A 353 -20.46 12.83 -33.98
CA LEU A 353 -20.82 12.35 -35.33
C LEU A 353 -21.23 10.86 -35.34
N ILE A 354 -20.62 10.03 -34.50
CA ILE A 354 -20.91 8.60 -34.40
C ILE A 354 -22.28 8.39 -33.74
N ASP A 355 -22.51 9.03 -32.59
CA ASP A 355 -23.73 8.88 -31.81
C ASP A 355 -24.98 9.36 -32.57
N ASN A 356 -24.81 10.38 -33.42
CA ASN A 356 -25.90 10.96 -34.19
C ASN A 356 -25.94 10.46 -35.66
N THR A 357 -25.41 9.26 -35.92
CA THR A 357 -25.37 8.67 -37.28
C THR A 357 -26.75 8.66 -37.96
N HIS A 358 -27.83 8.41 -37.20
CA HIS A 358 -29.19 8.36 -37.74
C HIS A 358 -29.70 9.72 -38.26
N ALA A 359 -29.43 10.81 -37.52
CA ALA A 359 -29.80 12.15 -37.95
C ALA A 359 -28.99 12.59 -39.18
N LEU A 360 -27.71 12.20 -39.24
CA LEU A 360 -26.80 12.60 -40.31
C LEU A 360 -27.00 11.83 -41.63
N LEU A 361 -27.94 10.87 -41.70
CA LEU A 361 -28.28 10.19 -42.96
C LEU A 361 -28.84 11.13 -44.03
N GLU A 362 -29.39 12.28 -43.63
CA GLU A 362 -29.91 13.30 -44.55
C GLU A 362 -28.80 14.15 -45.20
N VAL A 363 -27.60 14.18 -44.61
CA VAL A 363 -26.44 15.00 -45.03
C VAL A 363 -25.15 14.16 -45.06
N PRO A 364 -25.09 13.08 -45.87
CA PRO A 364 -23.99 12.12 -45.84
C PRO A 364 -22.66 12.70 -46.36
N GLU A 365 -22.71 13.62 -47.32
CA GLU A 365 -21.51 14.23 -47.91
C GLU A 365 -20.84 15.18 -46.92
N GLU A 366 -21.60 16.02 -46.23
CA GLU A 366 -21.10 16.93 -45.19
C GLU A 366 -20.53 16.16 -44.01
N ARG A 367 -21.22 15.10 -43.57
CA ARG A 367 -20.72 14.19 -42.54
C ARG A 367 -19.38 13.60 -42.93
N GLN A 368 -19.26 13.05 -44.14
CA GLN A 368 -18.02 12.43 -44.61
C GLN A 368 -16.89 13.46 -44.64
N LYS A 369 -17.13 14.64 -45.22
CA LYS A 369 -16.15 15.71 -45.30
C LYS A 369 -15.64 16.16 -43.93
N ILE A 370 -16.53 16.37 -42.96
CA ILE A 370 -16.14 16.77 -41.59
C ILE A 370 -15.41 15.64 -40.88
N THR A 371 -15.81 14.39 -41.10
CA THR A 371 -15.13 13.22 -40.53
C THR A 371 -13.69 13.11 -41.04
N GLU A 372 -13.47 13.29 -42.35
CA GLU A 372 -12.13 13.30 -42.96
C GLU A 372 -11.27 14.44 -42.40
N GLU A 373 -11.83 15.65 -42.29
CA GLU A 373 -11.13 16.83 -41.75
C GLU A 373 -10.78 16.66 -40.26
N LEU A 374 -11.69 16.14 -39.44
CA LEU A 374 -11.45 15.86 -38.02
C LEU A 374 -10.39 14.78 -37.83
N ASN A 375 -10.40 13.71 -38.64
CA ASN A 375 -9.38 12.67 -38.59
C ASN A 375 -7.98 13.21 -38.92
N GLU A 376 -7.86 14.09 -39.93
CA GLU A 376 -6.58 14.73 -40.25
C GLU A 376 -6.08 15.61 -39.09
N ARG A 377 -6.96 16.41 -38.50
CA ARG A 377 -6.64 17.30 -37.37
C ARG A 377 -6.29 16.51 -36.10
N LEU A 378 -7.06 15.48 -35.80
CA LEU A 378 -6.80 14.55 -34.70
C LEU A 378 -5.45 13.86 -34.88
N GLY A 379 -5.15 13.37 -36.09
CA GLY A 379 -3.84 12.77 -36.40
C GLY A 379 -2.67 13.73 -36.11
N ARG A 380 -2.76 14.98 -36.55
CA ARG A 380 -1.75 16.01 -36.25
C ARG A 380 -1.62 16.33 -34.77
N ALA A 381 -2.74 16.43 -34.06
CA ALA A 381 -2.77 16.68 -32.62
C ALA A 381 -2.14 15.53 -31.82
N LEU A 382 -2.47 14.29 -32.17
CA LEU A 382 -1.89 13.08 -31.58
C LEU A 382 -0.37 13.01 -31.80
N LEU A 383 0.10 13.28 -33.03
CA LEU A 383 1.53 13.30 -33.33
C LEU A 383 2.26 14.36 -32.50
N LYS A 384 1.72 15.59 -32.40
CA LYS A 384 2.31 16.65 -31.57
C LYS A 384 2.32 16.32 -30.08
N ALA A 385 1.23 15.78 -29.56
CA ALA A 385 1.13 15.35 -28.16
C ALA A 385 2.19 14.29 -27.84
N LYS A 386 2.33 13.26 -28.69
CA LYS A 386 3.35 12.22 -28.52
C LYS A 386 4.78 12.75 -28.65
N ILE A 387 5.05 13.67 -29.58
CA ILE A 387 6.38 14.33 -29.65
C ILE A 387 6.70 15.05 -28.33
N GLN A 388 5.73 15.73 -27.73
CA GLN A 388 5.91 16.42 -26.45
C GLN A 388 6.23 15.43 -25.32
N ASP A 389 5.51 14.32 -25.24
CA ASP A 389 5.77 13.25 -24.26
C ASP A 389 7.18 12.69 -24.38
N LEU A 390 7.59 12.32 -25.60
CA LEU A 390 8.92 11.76 -25.82
C LEU A 390 10.03 12.75 -25.44
N ASN A 391 9.81 14.06 -25.64
CA ASN A 391 10.77 15.09 -25.20
C ASN A 391 10.83 15.19 -23.67
N VAL A 392 9.70 15.07 -22.97
CA VAL A 392 9.67 15.04 -21.50
C VAL A 392 10.39 13.80 -20.97
N LEU A 393 10.14 12.62 -21.57
CA LEU A 393 10.84 11.38 -21.23
C LEU A 393 12.34 11.48 -21.52
N SER A 394 12.74 12.05 -22.67
CA SER A 394 14.15 12.29 -23.01
C SER A 394 14.84 13.13 -21.94
N LYS A 395 14.22 14.25 -21.53
CA LYS A 395 14.76 15.10 -20.47
C LYS A 395 14.92 14.33 -19.16
N ARG A 396 13.91 13.55 -18.76
CA ARG A 396 13.94 12.75 -17.52
C ARG A 396 15.01 11.65 -17.55
N ILE A 397 15.17 10.96 -18.68
CA ILE A 397 16.22 9.95 -18.87
C ILE A 397 17.60 10.59 -18.79
N ARG A 398 17.79 11.76 -19.40
CA ARG A 398 19.05 12.51 -19.27
C ARG A 398 19.31 12.91 -17.83
N GLU A 399 18.34 13.47 -17.14
CA GLU A 399 18.47 13.82 -15.71
C GLU A 399 18.87 12.62 -14.84
N ILE A 400 18.24 11.46 -15.06
CA ILE A 400 18.60 10.23 -14.34
C ILE A 400 19.99 9.74 -14.74
N SER A 401 20.31 9.74 -16.04
CA SER A 401 21.65 9.36 -16.52
C SER A 401 22.75 10.25 -15.94
N GLU A 402 22.46 11.54 -15.72
CA GLU A 402 23.36 12.48 -15.06
C GLU A 402 23.54 12.17 -13.57
N LEU A 403 22.50 11.68 -12.88
CA LEU A 403 22.59 11.22 -11.49
C LEU A 403 23.41 9.94 -11.33
N PHE A 404 23.52 9.13 -12.37
CA PHE A 404 24.41 7.95 -12.40
C PHE A 404 25.81 8.28 -12.94
N ARG A 405 26.16 9.57 -13.05
CA ARG A 405 27.54 9.94 -13.34
C ARG A 405 28.46 9.50 -12.20
N PRO A 406 29.68 9.06 -12.53
CA PRO A 406 30.71 8.77 -11.55
C PRO A 406 30.83 9.88 -10.49
N GLY A 407 30.62 9.53 -9.21
CA GLY A 407 30.66 10.44 -8.05
C GLY A 407 29.32 11.00 -7.55
N SER A 408 28.18 10.73 -8.21
CA SER A 408 26.87 11.18 -7.73
C SER A 408 26.21 10.14 -6.81
N ARG A 409 25.56 10.61 -5.74
CA ARG A 409 24.82 9.76 -4.79
C ARG A 409 23.46 9.40 -5.34
N THR A 410 23.22 8.10 -5.51
CA THR A 410 21.93 7.56 -5.91
C THR A 410 21.08 7.24 -4.68
N ARG A 411 19.98 7.99 -4.52
CA ARG A 411 18.88 7.67 -3.58
C ARG A 411 17.64 7.15 -4.31
N ILE A 412 17.75 6.91 -5.61
CA ILE A 412 16.61 6.46 -6.42
C ILE A 412 16.50 4.94 -6.26
N GLU A 413 15.32 4.48 -5.89
CA GLU A 413 15.00 3.05 -5.81
C GLU A 413 15.09 2.40 -7.19
N ASP A 414 15.67 1.20 -7.29
CA ASP A 414 15.87 0.48 -8.55
C ASP A 414 14.55 0.27 -9.31
N ASP A 415 13.46 -0.01 -8.59
CA ASP A 415 12.12 -0.21 -9.16
C ASP A 415 11.62 1.03 -9.93
N VAL A 416 11.98 2.24 -9.49
CA VAL A 416 11.58 3.49 -10.16
C VAL A 416 12.34 3.67 -11.47
N VAL A 417 13.62 3.27 -11.50
CA VAL A 417 14.46 3.34 -12.69
C VAL A 417 14.01 2.31 -13.71
N ASP A 418 13.78 1.07 -13.28
CA ASP A 418 13.35 -0.03 -14.14
C ASP A 418 11.97 0.27 -14.75
N LYS A 419 11.01 0.76 -13.94
CA LYS A 419 9.70 1.20 -14.43
C LYS A 419 9.80 2.31 -15.47
N LEU A 420 10.70 3.29 -15.27
CA LEU A 420 10.89 4.37 -16.24
C LEU A 420 11.43 3.84 -17.58
N TRP A 421 12.34 2.86 -17.56
CA TRP A 421 12.86 2.26 -18.78
C TRP A 421 11.77 1.52 -19.55
N ASP A 422 10.93 0.74 -18.85
CA ASP A 422 9.81 0.02 -19.46
C ASP A 422 8.78 0.98 -20.05
N ASP A 423 8.40 2.03 -19.31
CA ASP A 423 7.48 3.07 -19.77
C ASP A 423 8.03 3.79 -21.02
N THR A 424 9.33 4.08 -21.04
CA THR A 424 9.99 4.73 -22.18
C THR A 424 10.06 3.79 -23.39
N ALA A 425 10.44 2.52 -23.20
CA ALA A 425 10.50 1.54 -24.27
C ALA A 425 9.12 1.31 -24.90
N LYS A 426 8.07 1.27 -24.07
CA LYS A 426 6.67 1.19 -24.52
C LYS A 426 6.29 2.45 -25.31
N ALA A 427 6.59 3.64 -24.80
CA ALA A 427 6.30 4.89 -25.49
C ALA A 427 6.99 4.99 -26.86
N ILE A 428 8.27 4.58 -26.98
CA ILE A 428 8.98 4.53 -28.26
C ILE A 428 8.29 3.59 -29.24
N LYS A 429 7.88 2.39 -28.79
CA LYS A 429 7.20 1.42 -29.64
C LYS A 429 5.85 1.94 -30.13
N GLU A 430 5.04 2.51 -29.24
CA GLU A 430 3.76 3.13 -29.59
C GLU A 430 3.93 4.29 -30.56
N SER A 431 4.93 5.16 -30.35
CA SER A 431 5.22 6.27 -31.24
C SER A 431 5.65 5.84 -32.63
N ARG A 432 6.42 4.73 -32.76
CA ARG A 432 6.77 4.16 -34.07
C ARG A 432 5.57 3.62 -34.81
N VAL A 433 4.68 2.90 -34.12
CA VAL A 433 3.43 2.38 -34.71
C VAL A 433 2.52 3.53 -35.16
N LEU A 434 2.38 4.57 -34.34
CA LEU A 434 1.59 5.76 -34.67
C LEU A 434 2.18 6.51 -35.88
N SER A 435 3.51 6.65 -35.94
CA SER A 435 4.20 7.29 -37.06
C SER A 435 3.98 6.52 -38.36
N GLU A 436 4.08 5.19 -38.32
CA GLU A 436 3.82 4.32 -39.48
C GLU A 436 2.35 4.41 -39.95
N ALA A 437 1.41 4.42 -39.01
CA ALA A 437 -0.02 4.59 -39.31
C ALA A 437 -0.36 5.95 -39.96
N GLN A 438 0.41 6.99 -39.65
CA GLN A 438 0.27 8.34 -40.21
C GLN A 438 1.31 8.64 -41.31
N GLY A 439 1.79 7.59 -41.99
CA GLY A 439 2.80 7.66 -43.04
C GLY A 439 2.35 8.56 -44.20
N GLY A 440 2.81 9.81 -44.18
CA GLY A 440 2.41 10.85 -45.13
C GLY A 440 2.50 12.26 -44.55
N ASP A 441 2.35 12.41 -43.23
CA ASP A 441 2.51 13.69 -42.54
C ASP A 441 3.99 13.97 -42.20
N ILE A 442 4.46 15.21 -42.37
CA ILE A 442 5.82 15.62 -41.97
C ILE A 442 6.08 15.39 -40.47
N LEU A 443 5.04 15.47 -39.63
CA LEU A 443 5.11 15.22 -38.19
C LEU A 443 5.38 13.76 -37.86
N SER A 444 4.98 12.81 -38.73
CA SER A 444 5.30 11.38 -38.55
C SER A 444 6.82 11.17 -38.59
N TYR A 445 7.50 11.74 -39.58
CA TYR A 445 8.97 11.71 -39.68
C TYR A 445 9.65 12.39 -38.48
N GLN A 446 9.10 13.52 -38.01
CA GLN A 446 9.60 14.17 -36.80
C GLN A 446 9.45 13.26 -35.57
N LEU A 447 8.31 12.59 -35.40
CA LEU A 447 8.08 11.66 -34.31
C LEU A 447 9.06 10.49 -34.35
N THR A 448 9.34 9.94 -35.54
CA THR A 448 10.35 8.89 -35.72
C THR A 448 11.75 9.34 -35.30
N ASP A 449 12.20 10.52 -35.75
CA ASP A 449 13.52 11.07 -35.36
C ASP A 449 13.62 11.30 -33.84
N VAL A 450 12.56 11.81 -33.20
CA VAL A 450 12.53 11.98 -31.73
C VAL A 450 12.55 10.64 -31.01
N ALA A 451 11.80 9.65 -31.50
CA ALA A 451 11.78 8.30 -30.93
C ALA A 451 13.14 7.60 -31.05
N ASP A 452 13.84 7.76 -32.17
CA ASP A 452 15.16 7.16 -32.39
C ASP A 452 16.23 7.83 -31.51
N ARG A 453 16.17 9.16 -31.32
CA ARG A 453 17.05 9.85 -30.36
C ARG A 453 16.79 9.41 -28.93
N LEU A 454 15.53 9.26 -28.54
CA LEU A 454 15.15 8.77 -27.22
C LEU A 454 15.62 7.33 -26.99
N ALA A 455 15.53 6.47 -28.01
CA ALA A 455 16.05 5.11 -27.94
C ALA A 455 17.57 5.09 -27.71
N ALA A 456 18.33 5.93 -28.42
CA ALA A 456 19.77 6.07 -28.22
C ALA A 456 20.12 6.61 -26.82
N ASP A 457 19.39 7.64 -26.35
CA ASP A 457 19.56 8.20 -25.00
C ASP A 457 19.25 7.14 -23.92
N LEU A 458 18.19 6.34 -24.11
CA LEU A 458 17.79 5.26 -23.22
C LEU A 458 18.87 4.18 -23.15
N GLU A 459 19.38 3.70 -24.29
CA GLU A 459 20.43 2.68 -24.33
C GLU A 459 21.71 3.17 -23.64
N ALA A 460 22.12 4.41 -23.90
CA ALA A 460 23.28 5.01 -23.24
C ALA A 460 23.08 5.15 -21.73
N ALA A 461 21.87 5.51 -21.28
CA ALA A 461 21.54 5.59 -19.86
C ALA A 461 21.54 4.20 -19.20
N MET A 462 20.94 3.19 -19.82
CA MET A 462 20.92 1.81 -19.32
C MET A 462 22.34 1.25 -19.18
N GLN A 463 23.21 1.47 -20.18
CA GLN A 463 24.61 1.05 -20.10
C GLN A 463 25.33 1.68 -18.89
N ARG A 464 25.15 2.99 -18.66
CA ARG A 464 25.73 3.67 -17.50
C ARG A 464 25.23 3.10 -16.17
N VAL A 465 23.91 2.91 -16.03
CA VAL A 465 23.34 2.34 -14.80
C VAL A 465 23.83 0.92 -14.58
N ASN A 466 23.93 0.10 -15.62
CA ASN A 466 24.47 -1.25 -15.51
C ASN A 466 25.94 -1.25 -15.07
N THR A 467 26.79 -0.39 -15.66
CA THR A 467 28.19 -0.26 -15.20
C THR A 467 28.29 0.19 -13.74
N HIS A 468 27.39 1.07 -13.30
CA HIS A 468 27.32 1.49 -11.90
C HIS A 468 26.84 0.36 -10.97
N ARG A 469 25.77 -0.36 -11.34
CA ARG A 469 25.28 -1.53 -10.60
C ARG A 469 26.38 -2.60 -10.49
N GLU A 470 27.14 -2.84 -11.55
CA GLU A 470 28.26 -3.77 -11.53
C GLU A 470 29.37 -3.37 -10.55
N THR A 471 29.76 -2.09 -10.50
CA THR A 471 30.80 -1.63 -9.56
C THR A 471 30.33 -1.69 -8.10
N VAL A 472 29.06 -1.32 -7.83
CA VAL A 472 28.44 -1.48 -6.51
C VAL A 472 28.36 -2.94 -6.09
N ASN A 473 27.91 -3.83 -6.98
CA ASN A 473 27.82 -5.27 -6.71
C ASN A 473 29.20 -5.90 -6.47
N GLN A 474 30.24 -5.47 -7.19
CA GLN A 474 31.61 -5.92 -6.92
C GLN A 474 32.08 -5.50 -5.52
N ALA A 475 31.78 -4.28 -5.08
CA ALA A 475 32.10 -3.80 -3.75
C ALA A 475 31.34 -4.58 -2.66
N LEU A 476 30.04 -4.78 -2.82
CA LEU A 476 29.21 -5.58 -1.90
C LEU A 476 29.65 -7.04 -1.84
N THR A 477 29.99 -7.65 -2.98
CA THR A 477 30.47 -9.04 -3.03
C THR A 477 31.79 -9.17 -2.27
N LEU A 478 32.70 -8.20 -2.41
CA LEU A 478 33.95 -8.18 -1.67
C LEU A 478 33.72 -8.05 -0.16
N THR A 479 32.89 -7.09 0.27
CA THR A 479 32.63 -6.87 1.71
C THR A 479 31.89 -8.04 2.35
N HIS A 480 30.89 -8.61 1.68
CA HIS A 480 30.21 -9.81 2.13
C HIS A 480 31.11 -11.05 2.14
N GLY A 481 31.99 -11.20 1.14
CA GLY A 481 32.98 -12.28 1.09
C GLY A 481 33.89 -12.27 2.32
N ILE A 482 34.47 -11.10 2.61
CA ILE A 482 35.31 -10.88 3.80
C ILE A 482 34.53 -11.14 5.09
N MET A 483 33.29 -10.65 5.20
CA MET A 483 32.45 -10.85 6.37
C MET A 483 32.07 -12.33 6.58
N ASN A 484 31.85 -13.08 5.50
CA ASN A 484 31.55 -14.51 5.58
C ASN A 484 32.77 -15.34 6.02
N GLU A 485 33.96 -15.02 5.50
CA GLU A 485 35.22 -15.63 5.94
C GLU A 485 35.51 -15.30 7.41
N TRP A 486 35.25 -14.05 7.82
CA TRP A 486 35.33 -13.63 9.23
C TRP A 486 34.43 -14.49 10.13
N ARG A 487 33.13 -14.60 9.81
CA ARG A 487 32.17 -15.43 10.56
C ARG A 487 32.54 -16.92 10.56
N TRP A 488 33.21 -17.40 9.53
CA TRP A 488 33.72 -18.77 9.48
C TRP A 488 34.89 -18.98 10.45
N MET A 489 35.83 -18.03 10.50
CA MET A 489 36.94 -18.06 11.47
C MET A 489 36.47 -17.97 12.93
N GLU A 490 35.42 -17.17 13.18
CA GLU A 490 34.77 -17.10 14.48
C GLU A 490 34.25 -18.48 14.91
N ARG A 491 33.53 -19.17 14.02
CA ARG A 491 32.96 -20.50 14.26
C ARG A 491 34.04 -21.58 14.47
N LYS A 492 35.15 -21.51 13.73
CA LYS A 492 36.25 -22.49 13.86
C LYS A 492 37.17 -22.27 15.06
N LYS A 493 36.95 -21.22 15.86
CA LYS A 493 37.79 -20.89 17.01
C LYS A 493 39.28 -20.78 16.64
N THR A 494 39.58 -20.16 15.48
CA THR A 494 40.95 -19.83 15.07
C THR A 494 41.65 -18.96 16.11
N SER A 495 42.98 -18.99 16.13
CA SER A 495 43.77 -18.23 17.10
C SER A 495 43.62 -16.71 16.88
N LEU A 496 43.75 -15.91 17.95
CA LEU A 496 43.67 -14.44 17.83
C LEU A 496 44.72 -13.84 16.87
N PRO A 497 45.97 -14.34 16.83
CA PRO A 497 46.96 -13.88 15.84
C PRO A 497 46.54 -14.16 14.39
N GLU A 498 45.98 -15.34 14.09
CA GLU A 498 45.47 -15.67 12.75
C GLU A 498 44.34 -14.73 12.32
N ARG A 499 43.42 -14.41 13.25
CA ARG A 499 42.32 -13.47 13.01
C ARG A 499 42.83 -12.05 12.76
N LYS A 500 43.86 -11.63 13.50
CA LYS A 500 44.53 -10.33 13.31
C LYS A 500 45.14 -10.24 11.90
N ALA A 501 45.93 -11.24 11.50
CA ALA A 501 46.56 -11.28 10.18
C ALA A 501 45.53 -11.27 9.02
N PHE A 502 44.42 -12.00 9.17
CA PHE A 502 43.33 -11.96 8.21
C PHE A 502 42.72 -10.56 8.08
N LEU A 503 42.45 -9.88 9.20
CA LEU A 503 41.87 -8.53 9.17
C LEU A 503 42.84 -7.52 8.53
N GLU A 504 44.15 -7.66 8.72
CA GLU A 504 45.15 -6.84 8.02
C GLU A 504 45.08 -7.03 6.51
N ASP A 505 45.02 -8.27 6.03
CA ASP A 505 44.89 -8.58 4.60
C ASP A 505 43.55 -8.06 4.03
N ALA A 506 42.45 -8.27 4.76
CA ALA A 506 41.13 -7.76 4.38
C ALA A 506 41.08 -6.23 4.30
N MET A 507 41.63 -5.53 5.30
CA MET A 507 41.74 -4.06 5.28
C MET A 507 42.62 -3.57 4.14
N SER A 508 43.70 -4.29 3.81
CA SER A 508 44.57 -3.98 2.68
C SER A 508 43.82 -4.10 1.34
N LYS A 509 43.09 -5.20 1.13
CA LYS A 509 42.25 -5.43 -0.06
C LYS A 509 41.16 -4.37 -0.22
N ILE A 510 40.43 -4.07 0.86
CA ILE A 510 39.42 -3.00 0.87
C ILE A 510 40.09 -1.65 0.60
N GLY A 511 41.25 -1.38 1.20
CA GLY A 511 42.01 -0.14 1.00
C GLY A 511 42.54 0.04 -0.41
N GLN A 512 42.91 -1.04 -1.11
CA GLN A 512 43.30 -1.00 -2.52
C GLN A 512 42.08 -0.65 -3.40
N ARG A 513 40.96 -1.36 -3.21
CA ARG A 513 39.71 -1.07 -3.94
C ARG A 513 39.18 0.33 -3.65
N LEU A 514 39.37 0.82 -2.43
CA LEU A 514 39.00 2.18 -2.06
C LEU A 514 39.82 3.25 -2.79
N LYS A 515 41.09 2.97 -3.13
CA LYS A 515 41.92 3.87 -3.95
C LYS A 515 41.54 3.86 -5.43
N GLU A 516 41.00 2.73 -5.90
CA GLU A 516 40.47 2.57 -7.26
C GLU A 516 39.06 3.16 -7.39
N ALA A 517 38.32 3.26 -6.27
CA ALA A 517 36.99 3.87 -6.22
C ALA A 517 37.07 5.38 -6.42
N GLU A 518 36.07 5.91 -7.12
CA GLU A 518 35.95 7.34 -7.35
C GLU A 518 35.52 8.07 -6.07
N PRO A 519 36.00 9.31 -5.85
CA PRO A 519 35.65 10.09 -4.68
C PRO A 519 34.14 10.41 -4.67
N GLU A 520 33.54 10.39 -3.47
CA GLU A 520 32.13 10.67 -3.20
C GLU A 520 31.13 9.67 -3.81
N SER A 521 31.62 8.55 -4.36
CA SER A 521 30.78 7.47 -4.87
C SER A 521 30.16 6.62 -3.76
N GLU A 522 29.01 6.00 -4.05
CA GLU A 522 28.39 5.01 -3.16
C GLU A 522 29.34 3.84 -2.85
N VAL A 523 30.13 3.43 -3.84
CA VAL A 523 31.18 2.42 -3.68
C VAL A 523 32.20 2.86 -2.61
N GLU A 524 32.62 4.12 -2.63
CA GLU A 524 33.54 4.66 -1.62
C GLU A 524 32.92 4.61 -0.21
N ASP A 525 31.65 4.99 -0.08
CA ASP A 525 30.93 4.98 1.21
C ASP A 525 30.77 3.54 1.75
N ILE A 526 30.41 2.57 0.92
CA ILE A 526 30.33 1.15 1.27
C ILE A 526 31.69 0.62 1.75
N LEU A 527 32.76 0.91 0.98
CA LEU A 527 34.11 0.45 1.31
C LEU A 527 34.67 1.13 2.56
N LYS A 528 34.41 2.44 2.76
CA LYS A 528 34.77 3.17 3.99
C LYS A 528 34.04 2.60 5.21
N GLY A 529 32.75 2.32 5.07
CA GLY A 529 31.93 1.68 6.10
C GLY A 529 32.55 0.36 6.53
N ALA A 530 32.76 -0.57 5.59
CA ALA A 530 33.39 -1.86 5.85
C ALA A 530 34.79 -1.72 6.45
N LEU A 531 35.63 -0.81 5.94
CA LEU A 531 36.98 -0.58 6.44
C LEU A 531 36.96 -0.07 7.90
N SER A 532 36.00 0.80 8.26
CA SER A 532 35.84 1.30 9.63
C SER A 532 35.43 0.20 10.60
N GLU A 533 34.51 -0.69 10.18
CA GLU A 533 34.07 -1.83 10.97
C GLU A 533 35.22 -2.83 11.19
N HIS A 534 35.93 -3.21 10.13
CA HIS A 534 37.06 -4.12 10.24
C HIS A 534 38.20 -3.54 11.06
N ARG A 535 38.49 -2.24 10.95
CA ARG A 535 39.49 -1.55 11.78
C ARG A 535 39.12 -1.61 13.25
N ARG A 536 37.86 -1.37 13.60
CA ARG A 536 37.38 -1.45 14.99
C ARG A 536 37.59 -2.85 15.56
N VAL A 537 37.25 -3.90 14.81
CA VAL A 537 37.46 -5.29 15.25
C VAL A 537 38.95 -5.62 15.39
N TYR A 538 39.77 -5.17 14.44
CA TYR A 538 41.21 -5.33 14.47
C TYR A 538 41.83 -4.69 15.72
N GLU A 539 41.46 -3.46 16.06
CA GLU A 539 41.95 -2.76 17.26
C GLU A 539 41.55 -3.48 18.54
N GLN A 540 40.33 -4.01 18.61
CA GLN A 540 39.88 -4.81 19.77
C GLN A 540 40.74 -6.06 19.96
N ILE A 541 41.02 -6.80 18.88
CA ILE A 541 41.84 -8.00 18.93
C ILE A 541 43.28 -7.66 19.29
N SER A 542 43.85 -6.59 18.73
CA SER A 542 45.21 -6.17 19.09
C SER A 542 45.30 -5.85 20.58
N ARG A 543 44.35 -5.10 21.15
CA ARG A 543 44.33 -4.81 22.59
C ARG A 543 44.27 -6.07 23.45
N ILE A 544 43.52 -7.09 23.02
CA ILE A 544 43.44 -8.37 23.74
C ILE A 544 44.78 -9.12 23.68
N ILE A 545 45.44 -9.14 22.52
CA ILE A 545 46.75 -9.78 22.35
C ILE A 545 47.79 -9.04 23.19
N ASP A 546 47.84 -7.71 23.10
CA ASP A 546 48.79 -6.87 23.84
C ASP A 546 48.58 -7.04 25.36
N ALA A 547 47.33 -7.13 25.83
CA ALA A 547 47.01 -7.39 27.23
C ALA A 547 47.34 -8.83 27.68
N ALA A 548 47.34 -9.81 26.78
CA ALA A 548 47.72 -11.18 27.08
C ALA A 548 49.24 -11.39 27.09
N GLU A 549 49.98 -10.62 26.28
CA GLU A 549 51.45 -10.62 26.26
C GLU A 549 52.05 -9.85 27.43
N VAL A 550 51.35 -8.83 27.94
CA VAL A 550 51.63 -8.24 29.24
C VAL A 550 51.04 -9.17 30.31
N GLU A 551 51.74 -10.27 30.65
CA GLU A 551 51.49 -10.92 31.94
C GLU A 551 51.67 -9.84 33.02
N PRO A 552 50.62 -9.44 33.76
CA PRO A 552 50.88 -8.73 34.99
C PRO A 552 51.62 -9.74 35.85
N ARG A 553 52.93 -9.53 36.04
CA ARG A 553 53.58 -10.00 37.26
C ARG A 553 52.86 -9.29 38.39
N GLU A 554 51.73 -9.83 38.83
CA GLU A 554 51.13 -9.51 40.12
C GLU A 554 52.09 -10.08 41.17
N GLU A 555 53.21 -9.37 41.36
CA GLU A 555 53.96 -9.45 42.59
C GLU A 555 52.99 -8.90 43.65
N PHE A 556 52.40 -9.80 44.43
CA PHE A 556 51.52 -9.44 45.54
C PHE A 556 52.16 -8.31 46.35
N VAL A 557 51.45 -7.21 46.58
CA VAL A 557 52.07 -5.99 47.13
C VAL A 557 52.50 -6.22 48.59
N SER A 558 51.85 -7.18 49.27
CA SER A 558 52.16 -7.55 50.64
C SER A 558 52.10 -9.05 50.90
N LYS A 559 52.78 -9.47 51.97
CA LYS A 559 52.74 -10.85 52.47
C LYS A 559 51.32 -11.27 52.87
N GLU A 560 50.52 -10.36 53.40
CA GLU A 560 49.15 -10.62 53.87
C GLU A 560 48.21 -10.89 52.69
N GLU A 561 48.39 -10.17 51.59
CA GLU A 561 47.62 -10.36 50.36
C GLU A 561 47.95 -11.71 49.69
N ALA A 562 49.24 -12.06 49.61
CA ALA A 562 49.68 -13.37 49.13
C ALA A 562 49.12 -14.51 49.99
N GLU A 563 49.13 -14.34 51.32
CA GLU A 563 48.57 -15.31 52.25
C GLU A 563 47.05 -15.47 52.09
N ALA A 564 46.32 -14.36 51.96
CA ALA A 564 44.87 -14.38 51.75
C ALA A 564 44.48 -15.06 50.42
N ALA A 565 45.20 -14.77 49.34
CA ALA A 565 44.98 -15.39 48.03
C ALA A 565 45.23 -16.91 48.07
N ILE A 566 46.34 -17.34 48.70
CA ILE A 566 46.65 -18.76 48.89
C ILE A 566 45.58 -19.45 49.74
N GLN A 567 45.14 -18.83 50.85
CA GLN A 567 44.07 -19.39 51.67
C GLN A 567 42.74 -19.50 50.90
N GLY A 568 42.42 -18.53 50.05
CA GLY A 568 41.27 -18.57 49.15
C GLY A 568 41.34 -19.77 48.20
N LEU A 569 42.47 -19.98 47.55
CA LEU A 569 42.70 -21.14 46.68
C LEU A 569 42.54 -22.46 47.44
N LEU A 570 43.13 -22.57 48.64
CA LEU A 570 43.03 -23.75 49.51
C LEU A 570 41.59 -24.06 49.93
N ARG A 571 40.73 -23.04 50.12
CA ARG A 571 39.30 -23.24 50.42
C ARG A 571 38.49 -23.77 49.24
N VAL A 572 38.84 -23.37 48.02
CA VAL A 572 38.08 -23.74 46.80
C VAL A 572 38.55 -25.09 46.23
N LEU A 573 39.80 -25.48 46.50
CA LEU A 573 40.44 -26.68 45.98
C LEU A 573 39.64 -27.99 46.17
N PRO A 574 39.05 -28.30 47.35
CA PRO A 574 38.26 -29.51 47.53
C PRO A 574 37.07 -29.58 46.57
N LYS A 575 36.31 -28.49 46.46
CA LYS A 575 35.15 -28.40 45.55
C LYS A 575 35.58 -28.56 44.09
N ARG A 576 36.71 -27.97 43.70
CA ARG A 576 37.23 -28.08 42.33
C ARG A 576 37.73 -29.48 42.02
N ARG A 577 38.35 -30.17 42.99
CA ARG A 577 38.75 -31.58 42.86
C ARG A 577 37.54 -32.49 42.66
N ASP A 578 36.47 -32.28 43.42
CA ASP A 578 35.24 -33.05 43.30
C ASP A 578 34.56 -32.81 41.93
N ALA A 579 34.55 -31.55 41.46
CA ALA A 579 34.06 -31.20 40.13
C ALA A 579 34.87 -31.90 39.01
N ILE A 580 36.21 -31.91 39.10
CA ILE A 580 37.07 -32.61 38.13
C ILE A 580 36.82 -34.12 38.17
N ALA A 581 36.58 -34.69 39.36
CA ALA A 581 36.24 -36.10 39.50
C ALA A 581 34.88 -36.46 38.87
N ALA A 582 33.98 -35.48 38.72
CA ALA A 582 32.68 -35.65 38.08
C ALA A 582 32.72 -35.55 36.54
N ILE A 583 33.80 -35.05 35.92
CA ILE A 583 33.92 -34.94 34.46
C ILE A 583 34.06 -36.33 33.84
N GLU A 584 33.11 -36.78 33.02
CA GLU A 584 33.08 -38.12 32.42
C GLU A 584 34.17 -38.33 31.36
N LYS A 585 34.50 -37.29 30.59
CA LYS A 585 35.49 -37.39 29.50
C LYS A 585 36.92 -37.32 30.02
N SER A 586 37.72 -38.33 29.66
CA SER A 586 39.09 -38.47 30.16
C SER A 586 40.04 -37.34 29.72
N GLU A 587 39.87 -36.75 28.53
CA GLU A 587 40.76 -35.70 28.05
C GLU A 587 40.46 -34.34 28.70
N GLU A 588 39.18 -33.97 28.84
CA GLU A 588 38.76 -32.78 29.58
C GLU A 588 39.18 -32.87 31.06
N ARG A 589 39.05 -34.05 31.66
CA ARG A 589 39.52 -34.31 33.04
C ARG A 589 41.03 -34.14 33.19
N LYS A 590 41.85 -34.59 32.22
CA LYS A 590 43.31 -34.41 32.26
C LYS A 590 43.68 -32.93 32.14
N LEU A 591 43.04 -32.21 31.23
CA LEU A 591 43.32 -30.78 31.02
C LEU A 591 43.01 -29.96 32.27
N GLU A 592 41.83 -30.14 32.88
CA GLU A 592 41.47 -29.45 34.13
C GLU A 592 42.40 -29.84 35.29
N MET A 593 42.87 -31.10 35.33
CA MET A 593 43.83 -31.55 36.33
C MET A 593 45.20 -30.87 36.15
N GLU A 594 45.66 -30.69 34.91
CA GLU A 594 46.90 -29.97 34.61
C GLU A 594 46.79 -28.49 34.95
N GLN A 595 45.65 -27.85 34.65
CA GLN A 595 45.39 -26.47 35.05
C GLN A 595 45.41 -26.31 36.58
N LEU A 596 44.81 -27.25 37.32
CA LEU A 596 44.82 -27.23 38.78
C LEU A 596 46.24 -27.37 39.34
N LYS A 597 47.08 -28.23 38.73
CA LYS A 597 48.49 -28.36 39.09
C LYS A 597 49.26 -27.08 38.81
N GLY A 598 49.08 -26.47 37.65
CA GLY A 598 49.71 -25.20 37.31
C GLY A 598 49.37 -24.07 38.29
N ALA A 599 48.11 -24.00 38.76
CA ALA A 599 47.71 -23.04 39.77
C ALA A 599 48.36 -23.32 41.15
N LEU A 600 48.48 -24.59 41.54
CA LEU A 600 49.15 -25.00 42.77
C LEU A 600 50.67 -24.74 42.74
N ASP A 601 51.32 -24.99 41.61
CA ASP A 601 52.75 -24.72 41.44
C ASP A 601 53.05 -23.22 41.51
N LYS A 602 52.24 -22.38 40.87
CA LYS A 602 52.32 -20.92 41.00
C LYS A 602 52.11 -20.48 42.45
N ALA A 603 51.08 -21.01 43.12
CA ALA A 603 50.83 -20.71 44.53
C ALA A 603 52.00 -21.15 45.45
N LEU A 604 52.67 -22.27 45.11
CA LEU A 604 53.84 -22.75 45.83
C LEU A 604 55.04 -21.81 45.65
N GLU A 605 55.29 -21.32 44.44
CA GLU A 605 56.32 -20.32 44.16
C GLU A 605 56.04 -19.01 44.90
N THR A 606 54.80 -18.51 44.86
CA THR A 606 54.38 -17.35 45.65
C THR A 606 54.63 -17.59 47.14
N ALA A 607 54.20 -18.73 47.68
CA ALA A 607 54.39 -19.05 49.09
C ALA A 607 55.89 -19.11 49.47
N LYS A 608 56.76 -19.58 48.56
CA LYS A 608 58.23 -19.55 48.71
C LYS A 608 58.77 -18.12 48.75
N ASN A 609 58.34 -17.27 47.82
CA ASN A 609 58.78 -15.88 47.73
C ASN A 609 58.43 -15.07 48.98
N TYR A 610 57.24 -15.26 49.57
CA TYR A 610 56.80 -14.56 50.80
C TYR A 610 57.13 -15.30 52.11
N LYS A 611 57.90 -16.39 52.05
CA LYS A 611 58.32 -17.21 53.22
C LYS A 611 57.15 -17.75 54.06
N LEU A 612 56.04 -18.12 53.42
CA LEU A 612 54.82 -18.66 54.02
C LEU A 612 54.92 -20.19 54.23
N LYS A 613 55.63 -20.63 55.28
CA LYS A 613 55.99 -22.04 55.49
C LYS A 613 54.79 -22.97 55.68
N ASP A 614 53.76 -22.53 56.39
CA ASP A 614 52.59 -23.37 56.69
C ASP A 614 51.77 -23.63 55.43
N GLN A 615 51.58 -22.58 54.61
CA GLN A 615 50.90 -22.65 53.33
C GLN A 615 51.70 -23.46 52.30
N GLN A 616 53.03 -23.35 52.27
CA GLN A 616 53.88 -24.20 51.43
C GLN A 616 53.65 -25.69 51.72
N LYS A 617 53.60 -26.05 53.00
CA LYS A 617 53.38 -27.44 53.42
C LYS A 617 52.01 -27.95 52.97
N LEU A 618 50.96 -27.15 53.18
CA LEU A 618 49.59 -27.48 52.75
C LEU A 618 49.47 -27.62 51.23
N ILE A 619 50.08 -26.71 50.46
CA ILE A 619 50.09 -26.78 48.99
C ILE A 619 50.84 -28.03 48.50
N GLN A 620 51.98 -28.35 49.11
CA GLN A 620 52.79 -29.52 48.74
C GLN A 620 52.03 -30.83 49.04
N GLU A 621 51.38 -30.93 50.20
CA GLU A 621 50.53 -32.08 50.54
C GLU A 621 49.39 -32.27 49.52
N MET A 622 48.83 -31.18 49.01
CA MET A 622 47.80 -31.21 47.97
C MET A 622 48.34 -31.62 46.60
N LEU A 623 49.50 -31.11 46.17
CA LEU A 623 50.18 -31.53 44.93
C LEU A 623 50.52 -33.02 44.95
N ASP A 624 51.03 -33.51 46.07
CA ASP A 624 51.36 -34.92 46.26
C ASP A 624 50.10 -35.79 46.21
N GLY A 625 48.97 -35.29 46.74
CA GLY A 625 47.66 -35.94 46.66
C GLY A 625 47.02 -36.00 45.27
N LEU A 626 47.50 -35.18 44.32
CA LEU A 626 47.07 -35.17 42.91
C LEU A 626 47.96 -36.03 42.00
N SER A 627 49.08 -36.55 42.52
CA SER A 627 49.90 -37.51 41.77
C SER A 627 49.23 -38.90 41.76
N PRO A 628 49.14 -39.57 40.60
CA PRO A 628 48.51 -40.88 40.53
C PRO A 628 49.24 -41.86 41.46
N PRO A 629 48.51 -42.73 42.20
CA PRO A 629 49.13 -43.68 43.11
C PRO A 629 50.11 -44.57 42.33
N LYS A 630 51.39 -44.59 42.76
CA LYS A 630 52.43 -45.42 42.14
C LYS A 630 51.90 -46.86 42.00
N PRO A 631 51.95 -47.48 40.81
CA PRO A 631 51.35 -48.79 40.59
C PRO A 631 52.00 -49.83 41.50
N LYS A 632 51.22 -50.42 42.41
CA LYS A 632 51.65 -51.56 43.23
C LYS A 632 52.05 -52.69 42.29
N LYS A 633 53.34 -53.05 42.25
CA LYS A 633 53.88 -54.22 41.53
C LYS A 633 53.11 -55.47 41.95
N ARG A 634 52.12 -55.89 41.15
CA ARG A 634 51.43 -57.18 41.32
C ARG A 634 52.39 -58.30 40.90
N THR A 635 52.79 -59.11 41.87
CA THR A 635 53.48 -60.39 41.68
C THR A 635 52.59 -61.32 40.84
N ARG A 636 53.08 -61.70 39.65
CA ARG A 636 52.45 -62.69 38.77
C ARG A 636 52.53 -64.08 39.41
N LYS A 637 51.39 -64.69 39.75
CA LYS A 637 51.24 -66.16 39.84
C LYS A 637 50.97 -66.72 38.44
N PRO A 638 51.58 -67.85 38.04
CA PRO A 638 51.34 -68.46 36.74
C PRO A 638 50.15 -69.43 36.82
N THR A 639 49.12 -69.24 35.99
CA THR A 639 48.07 -70.25 35.81
C THR A 639 47.87 -70.57 34.34
N LYS A 640 48.41 -71.75 34.00
CA LYS A 640 47.93 -72.80 33.09
C LYS A 640 47.09 -72.39 31.87
N LYS A 641 47.73 -72.59 30.70
CA LYS A 641 47.17 -73.03 29.43
C LYS A 641 45.85 -73.82 29.57
N ARG A 642 44.82 -73.40 28.84
CA ARG A 642 43.80 -74.31 28.32
C ARG A 642 43.50 -73.96 26.85
N LYS A 643 43.94 -74.86 25.97
CA LYS A 643 43.53 -74.97 24.56
C LYS A 643 42.03 -75.25 24.47
N LYS A 644 41.38 -74.66 23.47
CA LYS A 644 40.28 -75.16 22.61
C LYS A 644 39.59 -73.94 22.00
N SER A 645 39.11 -73.88 20.76
CA SER A 645 39.26 -74.61 19.49
C SER A 645 38.27 -73.90 18.57
N ALA A 646 38.66 -73.65 17.32
CA ALA A 646 37.83 -73.00 16.31
C ALA A 646 36.59 -73.83 15.89
N LYS A 647 35.56 -73.11 15.45
CA LYS A 647 34.51 -73.44 14.46
C LYS A 647 33.73 -72.13 14.23
N SER A 648 33.76 -71.45 13.07
CA SER A 648 33.01 -71.72 11.82
C SER A 648 31.56 -72.15 12.13
N GLU A 649 30.49 -71.53 11.63
CA GLU A 649 30.17 -71.03 10.28
C GLU A 649 28.79 -70.31 10.33
N SER A 650 28.44 -69.65 9.21
CA SER A 650 27.16 -69.02 8.80
C SER A 650 26.69 -67.77 9.51
#